data_AF-A0A293LKJ9-F1
#
_entry.id   AF-A0A293LKJ9-F1
#
_cell.length_a   1.000
_cell.length_b   1.000
_cell.length_c   1.000
_cell.angle_alpha   90.00
_cell.angle_beta   90.00
_cell.angle_gamma   90.00
#
_symmetry.space_group_name_H-M   'P 1'
#
loop_
_entity.id
_entity.type
_entity.pdbx_description
1 polymer ?
#
loop_
_entity_poly.entity_id
_entity_poly.type
_entity_poly.pdbx_seq_one_letter_code
_entity_poly.pdbx_strand_id
1 'polypeptide(L)'
;MHQDVAELPEPPQYFLPLPPSVFGWIQESLKNSGPSAPFPYIPGVTEQIKNLVLVFAALTSPVQKNLSLSSVLSGVPENHVTKGLDEILTDLPKTSVSLKVVMLLTKLGVTTKDLGTWPPGAAAVVRDVMSRCQEHPPPEWTGAAYKLVGRRDLVILCNGAQNAKKVSMTLPALQEGATKHVPPYKEADDGFDQLDHEMLRLRFSKDQRISEVCKMLQSSVPVNISIQQRPDVSDHEFIEEQERHLYTLSIRTMALPLGRGMFTLQTYSPIITETLPVPKLCLTGRVPSRNTTVDMLHIDVPPNMNMWPLFHNGVSAGLRISKSATDIDSSWIAYNKPRTINNVDATLEHAGFLLGLGLNGHLAKLSTMAVHDYLLKNHELTSVGLLLGIAASKRGSMDLGGTKLMSIHIEALLPPTSTELDVHSSVRVASVMGLGLLYAESGHRHMAEILLGEIGHPPGPEMDHCIDRESYALASGLALGFIMLGKGSHSCGLSDLPMADQLYHYMTGGHVQPNSIHQERYKFPCYQIREGSSVNIDVTSPGATLALGLMFFNTGNATVADHMSPPNTRYSLDTVRPDFLLLRTLSKGLILWSKVCPKKEWVEHHLPAIITQYAFSEKPMEDNIDYETMGQAYCNILAGACFCLGLKFAGSANKDAFETLHYYTKLFLSIQRKPVSEQAGKNTIESCLIVTVLSLALVMAGTGNLTVLRICRYLRSRVSQAFTYVLYGSHMALHMAVGFFYICTLWFPHGSTHGCRITVPWWRQAGAEHKCLLCRFNGLCVLSKVPYTQQ
;
A
#
# COMPACT_ATOMS: atom_id res chain seq x y z
N MET A 1 -101.41 3.74 -42.91
CA MET A 1 -100.16 4.34 -43.41
C MET A 1 -99.72 5.38 -42.40
N HIS A 2 -98.61 5.16 -41.73
CA HIS A 2 -97.58 6.14 -41.34
C HIS A 2 -96.48 5.32 -40.67
N GLN A 3 -95.36 5.15 -41.38
CA GLN A 3 -94.13 4.57 -40.84
C GLN A 3 -93.41 5.69 -40.09
N ASP A 4 -93.21 5.52 -38.79
CA ASP A 4 -92.24 6.27 -38.01
C ASP A 4 -90.84 5.80 -38.41
N VAL A 5 -90.10 6.67 -39.08
CA VAL A 5 -88.66 6.49 -39.34
C VAL A 5 -87.95 6.87 -38.04
N ALA A 6 -87.45 5.88 -37.32
CA ALA A 6 -86.54 6.09 -36.20
C ALA A 6 -85.25 6.75 -36.70
N GLU A 7 -84.95 7.94 -36.21
CA GLU A 7 -83.65 8.59 -36.40
C GLU A 7 -82.55 7.69 -35.81
N LEU A 8 -81.62 7.25 -36.66
CA LEU A 8 -80.42 6.54 -36.23
C LEU A 8 -79.54 7.50 -35.40
N PRO A 9 -78.98 7.05 -34.26
CA PRO A 9 -78.10 7.91 -33.45
C PRO A 9 -76.87 8.34 -34.27
N GLU A 10 -76.56 9.64 -34.24
CA GLU A 10 -75.36 10.19 -34.88
C GLU A 10 -74.10 9.47 -34.37
N PRO A 11 -73.19 9.04 -35.27
CA PRO A 11 -71.95 8.43 -34.84
C PRO A 11 -71.13 9.45 -34.05
N PRO A 12 -70.51 9.04 -32.92
CA PRO A 12 -69.69 9.95 -32.14
C PRO A 12 -68.55 10.55 -32.96
N GLN A 13 -68.23 11.83 -32.73
CA GLN A 13 -67.26 12.62 -33.52
C GLN A 13 -65.84 12.01 -33.63
N TYR A 14 -65.47 11.12 -32.70
CA TYR A 14 -64.20 10.39 -32.73
C TYR A 14 -64.18 9.18 -33.68
N PHE A 15 -65.31 8.81 -34.28
CA PHE A 15 -65.41 7.68 -35.20
C PHE A 15 -65.01 8.11 -36.61
N LEU A 16 -63.77 7.79 -37.00
CA LEU A 16 -63.21 8.13 -38.31
C LEU A 16 -63.89 7.29 -39.42
N PRO A 17 -64.08 7.86 -40.64
CA PRO A 17 -64.68 7.15 -41.78
C PRO A 17 -63.82 6.00 -42.32
N LEU A 18 -62.52 5.98 -41.99
CA LEU A 18 -61.58 4.91 -42.28
C LEU A 18 -61.12 4.26 -40.97
N PRO A 19 -61.10 2.91 -40.87
CA PRO A 19 -60.67 2.23 -39.66
C PRO A 19 -59.18 2.51 -39.39
N PRO A 20 -58.81 3.07 -38.23
CA PRO A 20 -57.42 3.38 -37.91
C PRO A 20 -56.61 2.09 -37.73
N SER A 21 -55.67 1.82 -38.64
CA SER A 21 -54.74 0.69 -38.55
C SER A 21 -53.38 1.15 -38.05
N VAL A 22 -52.92 0.60 -36.92
CA VAL A 22 -51.60 0.88 -36.34
C VAL A 22 -50.48 0.52 -37.32
N PHE A 23 -50.60 -0.60 -38.04
CA PHE A 23 -49.60 -1.02 -39.03
C PHE A 23 -49.53 -0.08 -40.24
N GLY A 24 -50.70 0.38 -40.71
CA GLY A 24 -50.78 1.38 -41.78
C GLY A 24 -50.11 2.70 -41.37
N TRP A 25 -50.37 3.15 -40.14
CA TRP A 25 -49.79 4.38 -39.59
C TRP A 25 -48.26 4.29 -39.44
N ILE A 26 -47.72 3.15 -38.98
CA ILE A 26 -46.26 2.93 -38.89
C ILE A 26 -45.63 2.95 -40.29
N GLN A 27 -46.24 2.27 -41.27
CA GLN A 27 -45.71 2.20 -42.62
C GLN A 27 -45.70 3.57 -43.31
N GLU A 28 -46.75 4.36 -43.11
CA GLU A 28 -46.84 5.73 -43.61
C GLU A 28 -45.82 6.64 -42.92
N SER A 29 -45.69 6.55 -41.59
CA SER A 29 -44.72 7.34 -40.83
C SER A 29 -43.27 7.07 -41.25
N LEU A 30 -42.93 5.80 -41.52
CA LEU A 30 -41.59 5.41 -42.01
C LEU A 30 -41.33 5.87 -43.45
N LYS A 31 -42.35 5.89 -44.32
CA LYS A 31 -42.22 6.32 -45.73
C LYS A 31 -42.16 7.85 -45.86
N ASN A 32 -42.95 8.58 -45.07
CA ASN A 32 -43.15 10.02 -45.21
C ASN A 32 -42.29 10.85 -44.23
N SER A 33 -41.44 10.22 -43.42
CA SER A 33 -40.60 10.89 -42.40
C SER A 33 -41.39 11.79 -41.43
N GLY A 34 -42.61 11.36 -41.07
CA GLY A 34 -43.47 12.06 -40.12
C GLY A 34 -44.94 11.60 -40.18
N PRO A 35 -45.73 11.81 -39.11
CA PRO A 35 -47.13 11.41 -39.07
C PRO A 35 -48.01 12.35 -39.91
N SER A 36 -48.88 11.80 -40.77
CA SER A 36 -49.87 12.59 -41.53
C SER A 36 -51.10 12.98 -40.70
N ALA A 37 -51.40 12.22 -39.64
CA ALA A 37 -52.50 12.46 -38.71
C ALA A 37 -52.19 11.86 -37.32
N PRO A 38 -52.72 12.44 -36.23
CA PRO A 38 -52.57 11.87 -34.89
C PRO A 38 -53.33 10.54 -34.79
N PHE A 39 -52.76 9.56 -34.08
CA PHE A 39 -53.38 8.25 -33.91
C PHE A 39 -54.40 8.28 -32.75
N PRO A 40 -55.64 7.78 -32.96
CA PRO A 40 -56.64 7.72 -31.90
C PRO A 40 -56.29 6.63 -30.88
N TYR A 41 -56.21 6.99 -29.59
CA TYR A 41 -55.95 6.04 -28.51
C TYR A 41 -56.95 6.18 -27.37
N ILE A 42 -57.23 5.06 -26.69
CA ILE A 42 -58.09 5.00 -25.51
C ILE A 42 -57.19 4.94 -24.26
N PRO A 43 -57.17 5.97 -23.40
CA PRO A 43 -56.39 5.99 -22.17
C PRO A 43 -56.74 4.80 -21.27
N GLY A 44 -55.73 4.15 -20.67
CA GLY A 44 -55.93 3.04 -19.74
C GLY A 44 -56.22 1.66 -20.36
N VAL A 45 -56.61 1.59 -21.64
CA VAL A 45 -56.85 0.32 -22.36
C VAL A 45 -55.78 0.04 -23.41
N THR A 46 -55.32 1.08 -24.13
CA THR A 46 -54.42 0.93 -25.29
C THR A 46 -52.98 1.41 -25.03
N GLU A 47 -52.48 1.23 -23.80
CA GLU A 47 -51.16 1.72 -23.38
C GLU A 47 -49.99 1.15 -24.21
N GLN A 48 -50.07 -0.10 -24.68
CA GLN A 48 -49.04 -0.69 -25.54
C GLN A 48 -48.99 -0.04 -26.92
N ILE A 49 -50.16 0.29 -27.49
CA ILE A 49 -50.28 0.96 -28.79
C ILE A 49 -49.75 2.38 -28.67
N LYS A 50 -50.09 3.08 -27.59
CA LYS A 50 -49.53 4.40 -27.25
C LYS A 50 -48.01 4.38 -27.19
N ASN A 51 -47.40 3.43 -26.47
CA ASN A 51 -45.94 3.31 -26.38
C ASN A 51 -45.30 3.05 -27.75
N LEU A 52 -45.92 2.21 -28.57
CA LEU A 52 -45.43 1.89 -29.92
C LEU A 52 -45.49 3.10 -30.85
N VAL A 53 -46.63 3.81 -30.88
CA VAL A 53 -46.83 5.02 -31.70
C VAL A 53 -45.85 6.13 -31.29
N LEU A 54 -45.62 6.35 -29.99
CA LEU A 54 -44.67 7.34 -29.48
C LEU A 54 -43.22 7.02 -29.90
N VAL A 55 -42.82 5.75 -29.86
CA VAL A 55 -41.46 5.32 -30.25
C VAL A 55 -41.23 5.50 -31.76
N PHE A 56 -42.20 5.12 -32.60
CA PHE A 56 -42.09 5.31 -34.06
C PHE A 56 -42.19 6.78 -34.48
N ALA A 57 -42.96 7.61 -33.75
CA ALA A 57 -42.93 9.05 -33.93
C ALA A 57 -41.56 9.65 -33.56
N ALA A 58 -40.95 9.18 -32.46
CA ALA A 58 -39.62 9.62 -32.04
C ALA A 58 -38.50 9.21 -33.01
N LEU A 59 -38.68 8.07 -33.70
CA LEU A 59 -37.74 7.56 -34.69
C LEU A 59 -37.79 8.31 -36.03
N THR A 60 -38.97 8.80 -36.41
CA THR A 60 -39.21 9.49 -37.69
C THR A 60 -39.05 11.01 -37.59
N SER A 61 -39.10 11.56 -36.38
CA SER A 61 -38.91 12.99 -36.13
C SER A 61 -37.44 13.44 -36.21
N PRO A 62 -37.13 14.61 -36.79
CA PRO A 62 -35.77 15.13 -36.85
C PRO A 62 -35.20 15.38 -35.44
N VAL A 63 -33.90 15.12 -35.28
CA VAL A 63 -33.16 15.12 -34.00
C VAL A 63 -33.42 16.36 -33.13
N GLN A 64 -33.60 17.53 -33.75
CA GLN A 64 -33.72 18.83 -33.07
C GLN A 64 -35.17 19.26 -32.74
N LYS A 65 -36.21 18.60 -33.29
CA LYS A 65 -37.61 18.96 -32.97
C LYS A 65 -38.09 18.23 -31.70
N ASN A 66 -38.68 19.00 -30.79
CA ASN A 66 -39.44 18.45 -29.67
C ASN A 66 -40.74 17.82 -30.21
N LEU A 67 -41.08 16.63 -29.72
CA LEU A 67 -42.34 15.99 -30.08
C LEU A 67 -43.46 16.61 -29.24
N SER A 68 -44.49 17.17 -29.89
CA SER A 68 -45.72 17.58 -29.23
C SER A 68 -46.72 16.43 -29.21
N LEU A 69 -47.26 16.11 -28.04
CA LEU A 69 -48.20 15.01 -27.85
C LEU A 69 -49.45 15.13 -28.73
N SER A 70 -49.96 16.36 -28.90
CA SER A 70 -51.11 16.71 -29.74
C SER A 70 -50.92 16.44 -31.24
N SER A 71 -49.67 16.37 -31.71
CA SER A 71 -49.36 16.05 -33.11
C SER A 71 -49.29 14.55 -33.41
N VAL A 72 -49.22 13.71 -32.37
CA VAL A 72 -48.96 12.27 -32.48
C VAL A 72 -50.14 11.43 -31.99
N LEU A 73 -50.88 11.89 -30.98
CA LEU A 73 -51.96 11.14 -30.34
C LEU A 73 -53.21 12.00 -30.16
N SER A 74 -54.39 11.42 -30.41
CA SER A 74 -55.69 11.99 -30.04
C SER A 74 -56.40 11.07 -29.02
N GLY A 75 -56.61 11.56 -27.81
CA GLY A 75 -57.25 10.78 -26.74
C GLY A 75 -58.77 10.70 -26.92
N VAL A 76 -59.32 9.50 -26.79
CA VAL A 76 -60.78 9.25 -26.79
C VAL A 76 -61.17 8.80 -25.38
N PRO A 77 -61.92 9.59 -24.57
CA PRO A 77 -62.64 10.84 -24.86
C PRO A 77 -61.79 12.12 -24.82
N GLU A 78 -62.18 13.14 -25.59
CA GLU A 78 -61.42 14.37 -25.91
C GLU A 78 -60.98 15.22 -24.69
N ASN A 79 -61.53 14.97 -23.50
CA ASN A 79 -61.25 15.74 -22.28
C ASN A 79 -60.13 15.16 -21.39
N HIS A 80 -59.41 14.12 -21.82
CA HIS A 80 -58.37 13.49 -21.00
C HIS A 80 -57.00 14.17 -21.20
N VAL A 81 -56.63 15.06 -20.28
CA VAL A 81 -55.28 15.65 -20.22
C VAL A 81 -54.29 14.60 -19.70
N THR A 82 -53.32 14.19 -20.53
CA THR A 82 -52.21 13.33 -20.10
C THR A 82 -51.16 14.13 -19.34
N LYS A 83 -51.38 14.36 -18.05
CA LYS A 83 -50.39 15.03 -17.19
C LYS A 83 -49.07 14.21 -17.15
N GLY A 84 -47.94 14.86 -17.43
CA GLY A 84 -46.58 14.31 -17.23
C GLY A 84 -45.87 13.74 -18.47
N LEU A 85 -46.57 13.44 -19.56
CA LEU A 85 -45.91 12.93 -20.79
C LEU A 85 -45.23 14.05 -21.61
N ASP A 86 -45.75 15.27 -21.56
CA ASP A 86 -45.11 16.43 -22.20
C ASP A 86 -43.75 16.75 -21.56
N GLU A 87 -43.63 16.65 -20.24
CA GLU A 87 -42.36 16.81 -19.52
C GLU A 87 -41.35 15.73 -19.95
N ILE A 88 -41.79 14.47 -20.07
CA ILE A 88 -40.97 13.34 -20.53
C ILE A 88 -40.44 13.56 -21.95
N LEU A 89 -41.26 14.12 -22.86
CA LEU A 89 -40.90 14.38 -24.26
C LEU A 89 -39.98 15.60 -24.44
N THR A 90 -40.06 16.59 -23.53
CA THR A 90 -39.17 17.76 -23.53
C THR A 90 -37.77 17.47 -22.99
N ASP A 91 -37.64 16.50 -22.08
CA ASP A 91 -36.39 16.11 -21.42
C ASP A 91 -35.64 14.98 -22.18
N LEU A 92 -35.77 14.95 -23.51
CA LEU A 92 -35.11 13.97 -24.36
C LEU A 92 -33.80 14.53 -24.96
N PRO A 93 -32.75 13.70 -25.10
CA PRO A 93 -31.46 14.14 -25.62
C PRO A 93 -31.59 14.51 -27.12
N LYS A 94 -31.00 15.66 -27.49
CA LYS A 94 -31.00 16.20 -28.86
C LYS A 94 -29.75 15.82 -29.67
N THR A 95 -29.00 14.81 -29.22
CA THR A 95 -27.71 14.42 -29.80
C THR A 95 -27.85 13.37 -30.88
N SER A 96 -28.69 12.34 -30.69
CA SER A 96 -28.99 11.36 -31.73
C SER A 96 -30.39 10.76 -31.59
N VAL A 97 -30.99 10.36 -32.72
CA VAL A 97 -32.31 9.70 -32.76
C VAL A 97 -32.29 8.41 -31.92
N SER A 98 -31.19 7.66 -31.99
CA SER A 98 -31.05 6.39 -31.28
C SER A 98 -31.04 6.56 -29.76
N LEU A 99 -30.35 7.58 -29.25
CA LEU A 99 -30.32 7.89 -27.81
C LEU A 99 -31.68 8.40 -27.33
N LYS A 100 -32.34 9.24 -28.13
CA LYS A 100 -33.68 9.75 -27.88
C LYS A 100 -34.70 8.63 -27.71
N VAL A 101 -34.67 7.63 -28.59
CA VAL A 101 -35.55 6.46 -28.54
C VAL A 101 -35.28 5.60 -27.31
N VAL A 102 -34.01 5.31 -26.98
CA VAL A 102 -33.67 4.48 -25.81
C VAL A 102 -34.05 5.17 -24.49
N MET A 103 -33.84 6.48 -24.38
CA MET A 103 -34.26 7.24 -23.20
C MET A 103 -35.79 7.30 -23.09
N LEU A 104 -36.49 7.47 -24.20
CA LEU A 104 -37.96 7.43 -24.22
C LEU A 104 -38.48 6.06 -23.77
N LEU A 105 -37.93 4.96 -24.29
CA LEU A 105 -38.28 3.60 -23.85
C LEU A 105 -38.04 3.39 -22.34
N THR A 106 -36.93 3.93 -21.83
CA THR A 106 -36.60 3.83 -20.39
C THR A 106 -37.58 4.64 -19.54
N LYS A 107 -37.93 5.87 -19.94
CA LYS A 107 -38.90 6.72 -19.25
C LYS A 107 -40.33 6.18 -19.31
N LEU A 108 -40.68 5.47 -20.39
CA LEU A 108 -41.95 4.76 -20.53
C LEU A 108 -42.00 3.43 -19.75
N GLY A 109 -40.89 3.02 -19.12
CA GLY A 109 -40.81 1.78 -18.33
C GLY A 109 -40.85 0.50 -19.16
N VAL A 110 -40.62 0.57 -20.48
CA VAL A 110 -40.67 -0.58 -21.37
C VAL A 110 -39.46 -1.48 -21.12
N THR A 111 -39.71 -2.75 -20.80
CA THR A 111 -38.66 -3.74 -20.58
C THR A 111 -38.37 -4.57 -21.82
N THR A 112 -37.24 -5.28 -21.84
CA THR A 112 -36.91 -6.22 -22.93
C THR A 112 -37.92 -7.36 -23.07
N LYS A 113 -38.65 -7.71 -22.00
CA LYS A 113 -39.74 -8.68 -22.03
C LYS A 113 -40.97 -8.12 -22.76
N ASP A 114 -41.28 -6.85 -22.54
CA ASP A 114 -42.38 -6.15 -23.22
C ASP A 114 -42.07 -5.99 -24.71
N LEU A 115 -40.81 -5.77 -25.07
CA LEU A 115 -40.37 -5.77 -26.48
C LEU A 115 -40.51 -7.13 -27.16
N GLY A 116 -40.65 -8.22 -26.39
CA GLY A 116 -40.91 -9.56 -26.89
C GLY A 116 -42.39 -9.81 -27.24
N THR A 117 -43.31 -9.02 -26.68
CA THR A 117 -44.75 -9.12 -26.99
C THR A 117 -45.15 -8.27 -28.20
N TRP A 118 -44.26 -7.38 -28.65
CA TRP A 118 -44.51 -6.52 -29.80
C TRP A 118 -44.42 -7.29 -31.12
N PRO A 119 -45.14 -6.86 -32.17
CA PRO A 119 -45.04 -7.45 -33.50
C PRO A 119 -43.59 -7.47 -34.01
N PRO A 120 -43.13 -8.57 -34.64
CA PRO A 120 -41.71 -8.78 -34.96
C PRO A 120 -41.13 -7.68 -35.87
N GLY A 121 -41.92 -7.16 -36.81
CA GLY A 121 -41.49 -6.06 -37.68
C GLY A 121 -41.25 -4.74 -36.93
N ALA A 122 -42.10 -4.42 -35.95
CA ALA A 122 -41.95 -3.23 -35.13
C ALA A 122 -40.78 -3.38 -34.13
N ALA A 123 -40.68 -4.56 -33.50
CA ALA A 123 -39.60 -4.89 -32.58
C ALA A 123 -38.23 -4.89 -33.27
N ALA A 124 -38.14 -5.32 -34.53
CA ALA A 124 -36.87 -5.36 -35.28
C ALA A 124 -36.24 -3.97 -35.43
N VAL A 125 -37.03 -2.95 -35.76
CA VAL A 125 -36.54 -1.56 -35.92
C VAL A 125 -36.04 -1.01 -34.58
N VAL A 126 -36.78 -1.25 -33.50
CA VAL A 126 -36.38 -0.81 -32.17
C VAL A 126 -35.12 -1.56 -31.69
N ARG A 127 -35.01 -2.85 -31.99
CA ARG A 127 -33.80 -3.64 -31.69
C ARG A 127 -32.58 -3.17 -32.49
N ASP A 128 -32.73 -2.76 -33.74
CA ASP A 128 -31.64 -2.16 -34.53
C ASP A 128 -31.15 -0.86 -33.88
N VAL A 129 -32.07 0.01 -33.45
CA VAL A 129 -31.75 1.23 -32.72
C VAL A 129 -31.02 0.94 -31.40
N MET A 130 -31.49 -0.07 -30.66
CA MET A 130 -30.83 -0.53 -29.43
C MET A 130 -29.43 -1.06 -29.70
N SER A 131 -29.22 -1.81 -30.79
CA SER A 131 -27.91 -2.33 -31.21
C SER A 131 -26.92 -1.21 -31.49
N ARG A 132 -27.34 -0.15 -32.21
CA ARG A 132 -26.49 1.02 -32.46
C ARG A 132 -26.10 1.76 -31.18
N CYS A 133 -27.04 1.84 -30.23
CA CYS A 133 -26.79 2.38 -28.89
C CYS A 133 -25.90 1.47 -28.02
N GLN A 134 -25.87 0.16 -28.29
CA GLN A 134 -25.05 -0.80 -27.56
C GLN A 134 -23.55 -0.66 -27.84
N GLU A 135 -23.20 -0.22 -29.06
CA GLU A 135 -21.81 0.03 -29.48
C GLU A 135 -21.20 1.23 -28.74
N HIS A 136 -21.97 2.31 -28.56
CA HIS A 136 -21.50 3.55 -27.94
C HIS A 136 -22.52 4.12 -26.93
N PRO A 137 -22.71 3.48 -25.76
CA PRO A 137 -23.63 3.99 -24.75
C PRO A 137 -23.02 5.20 -24.00
N PRO A 138 -23.75 6.31 -23.82
CA PRO A 138 -23.29 7.46 -23.04
C PRO A 138 -23.13 7.12 -21.54
N PRO A 139 -22.15 7.71 -20.84
CA PRO A 139 -21.86 7.39 -19.43
C PRO A 139 -22.95 7.86 -18.45
N GLU A 140 -23.78 8.82 -18.83
CA GLU A 140 -24.79 9.47 -17.96
C GLU A 140 -26.11 8.67 -17.80
N TRP A 141 -26.18 7.48 -18.39
CA TRP A 141 -27.39 6.67 -18.36
C TRP A 141 -27.68 6.04 -16.99
N THR A 142 -28.98 5.85 -16.71
CA THR A 142 -29.42 5.10 -15.53
C THR A 142 -29.22 3.59 -15.72
N GLY A 143 -29.12 2.84 -14.62
CA GLY A 143 -29.02 1.37 -14.67
C GLY A 143 -30.16 0.69 -15.44
N ALA A 144 -31.34 1.33 -15.54
CA ALA A 144 -32.46 0.82 -16.34
C ALA A 144 -32.19 0.92 -17.87
N ALA A 145 -31.59 2.01 -18.34
CA ALA A 145 -31.25 2.21 -19.76
C ALA A 145 -30.15 1.23 -20.21
N TYR A 146 -29.10 1.04 -19.40
CA TYR A 146 -28.06 0.04 -19.69
C TYR A 146 -28.60 -1.39 -19.72
N LYS A 147 -29.55 -1.71 -18.81
CA LYS A 147 -30.23 -3.02 -18.79
C LYS A 147 -31.08 -3.24 -20.04
N LEU A 148 -31.74 -2.18 -20.54
CA LEU A 148 -32.55 -2.22 -21.75
C LEU A 148 -31.67 -2.52 -22.97
N VAL A 149 -30.56 -1.80 -23.14
CA VAL A 149 -29.61 -1.96 -24.26
C VAL A 149 -28.81 -3.27 -24.18
N GLY A 150 -28.87 -3.98 -23.05
CA GLY A 150 -28.21 -5.27 -22.88
C GLY A 150 -26.76 -5.18 -22.36
N ARG A 151 -26.30 -3.99 -21.96
CA ARG A 151 -24.99 -3.76 -21.32
C ARG A 151 -25.06 -3.95 -19.81
N ARG A 152 -25.16 -5.21 -19.39
CA ARG A 152 -25.25 -5.60 -17.96
C ARG A 152 -23.99 -5.25 -17.16
N ASP A 153 -22.85 -5.19 -17.84
CA ASP A 153 -21.57 -4.73 -17.31
C ASP A 153 -21.66 -3.30 -16.73
N LEU A 154 -22.27 -2.37 -17.47
CA LEU A 154 -22.44 -0.98 -17.02
C LEU A 154 -23.49 -0.83 -15.91
N VAL A 155 -24.52 -1.69 -15.91
CA VAL A 155 -25.53 -1.74 -14.81
C VAL A 155 -24.86 -2.08 -13.48
N ILE A 156 -23.94 -3.04 -13.48
CA ILE A 156 -23.22 -3.49 -12.27
C ILE A 156 -22.33 -2.35 -11.73
N LEU A 157 -21.75 -1.54 -12.61
CA LEU A 157 -20.94 -0.37 -12.23
C LEU A 157 -21.81 0.76 -11.65
N CYS A 158 -22.95 1.08 -12.27
CA CYS A 158 -23.83 2.17 -11.83
C CYS A 158 -24.52 1.91 -10.47
N ASN A 159 -24.90 0.66 -10.18
CA ASN A 159 -25.55 0.33 -8.91
C ASN A 159 -24.57 0.31 -7.72
N GLY A 160 -23.28 0.58 -7.97
CA GLY A 160 -22.21 0.44 -7.00
C GLY A 160 -21.90 -1.03 -6.71
N ALA A 161 -20.63 -1.34 -6.52
CA ALA A 161 -20.14 -2.65 -6.10
C ALA A 161 -20.59 -3.07 -4.68
N GLN A 162 -21.68 -2.49 -4.14
CA GLN A 162 -22.22 -2.77 -2.81
C GLN A 162 -22.87 -4.17 -2.73
N ASN A 163 -23.19 -4.82 -3.86
CA ASN A 163 -23.87 -6.12 -3.89
C ASN A 163 -23.28 -7.16 -4.84
N ALA A 164 -22.00 -7.03 -5.23
CA ALA A 164 -21.29 -8.12 -5.88
C ALA A 164 -20.96 -9.19 -4.83
N LYS A 165 -21.96 -10.01 -4.44
CA LYS A 165 -21.66 -11.39 -4.03
C LYS A 165 -20.71 -11.92 -5.09
N LYS A 166 -19.49 -12.29 -4.69
CA LYS A 166 -18.45 -12.87 -5.56
C LYS A 166 -19.15 -13.72 -6.63
N VAL A 167 -19.16 -13.24 -7.87
CA VAL A 167 -19.62 -14.06 -8.99
C VAL A 167 -18.57 -15.16 -9.07
N SER A 168 -18.85 -16.29 -8.42
CA SER A 168 -18.10 -17.51 -8.64
C SER A 168 -18.34 -17.83 -10.11
N MET A 169 -17.35 -17.54 -10.95
CA MET A 169 -17.31 -18.13 -12.27
C MET A 169 -16.94 -19.58 -12.06
N THR A 170 -17.94 -20.41 -11.75
CA THR A 170 -17.83 -21.84 -11.97
C THR A 170 -17.69 -22.05 -13.47
N LEU A 171 -16.44 -22.01 -13.96
CA LEU A 171 -16.07 -22.77 -15.14
C LEU A 171 -16.59 -24.18 -14.90
N PRO A 172 -17.39 -24.78 -15.83
CA PRO A 172 -17.73 -26.18 -15.73
C PRO A 172 -16.40 -26.92 -15.66
N ALA A 173 -16.09 -27.44 -14.47
CA ALA A 173 -14.90 -28.23 -14.25
C ALA A 173 -14.96 -29.37 -15.26
N LEU A 174 -13.94 -29.45 -16.12
CA LEU A 174 -13.58 -30.72 -16.73
C LEU A 174 -13.43 -31.69 -15.56
N GLN A 175 -14.37 -32.61 -15.44
CA GLN A 175 -14.31 -33.74 -14.52
C GLN A 175 -13.15 -34.64 -14.97
N GLU A 176 -11.92 -34.23 -14.70
CA GLU A 176 -10.84 -35.18 -14.50
C GLU A 176 -10.89 -35.57 -13.03
N GLY A 177 -11.19 -36.85 -12.80
CA GLY A 177 -11.31 -37.47 -11.48
C GLY A 177 -10.00 -37.49 -10.72
N ALA A 178 -9.55 -36.32 -10.25
CA ALA A 178 -8.63 -36.24 -9.13
C ALA A 178 -9.47 -36.36 -7.86
N THR A 179 -9.48 -37.58 -7.30
CA THR A 179 -9.91 -37.85 -5.94
C THR A 179 -9.41 -36.75 -5.03
N LYS A 180 -10.32 -36.05 -4.34
CA LYS A 180 -9.97 -35.18 -3.21
C LYS A 180 -9.41 -36.08 -2.11
N HIS A 181 -8.13 -36.43 -2.21
CA HIS A 181 -7.33 -36.78 -1.06
C HIS A 181 -7.26 -35.52 -0.19
N VAL A 182 -8.22 -35.40 0.73
CA VAL A 182 -8.04 -34.58 1.92
C VAL A 182 -6.89 -35.24 2.69
N PRO A 183 -5.72 -34.58 2.85
CA PRO A 183 -4.68 -35.13 3.70
C PRO A 183 -5.25 -35.35 5.11
N PRO A 184 -4.92 -36.44 5.82
CA PRO A 184 -5.54 -36.80 7.09
C PRO A 184 -5.07 -35.94 8.29
N TYR A 185 -4.49 -34.76 8.03
CA TYR A 185 -4.10 -33.79 9.03
C TYR A 185 -4.77 -32.48 8.67
N LYS A 186 -5.48 -31.86 9.62
CA LYS A 186 -5.82 -30.43 9.50
C LYS A 186 -4.49 -29.70 9.28
N GLU A 187 -4.23 -29.25 8.06
CA GLU A 187 -3.07 -28.42 7.78
C GLU A 187 -3.15 -27.23 8.73
N ALA A 188 -2.07 -27.00 9.50
CA ALA A 188 -2.03 -25.90 10.45
C ALA A 188 -2.17 -24.58 9.67
N ASP A 189 -3.08 -23.70 10.09
CA ASP A 189 -3.31 -22.39 9.46
C ASP A 189 -1.96 -21.68 9.25
N ASP A 190 -1.59 -21.55 7.98
CA ASP A 190 -0.32 -20.97 7.53
C ASP A 190 -0.47 -19.47 7.22
N GLY A 191 -1.69 -18.95 7.36
CA GLY A 191 -2.07 -17.58 7.09
C GLY A 191 -2.47 -17.29 5.64
N PHE A 192 -2.52 -18.30 4.75
CA PHE A 192 -2.77 -18.15 3.31
C PHE A 192 -4.16 -18.64 2.84
N ASP A 193 -4.97 -19.24 3.73
CA ASP A 193 -6.23 -19.95 3.38
C ASP A 193 -7.29 -19.15 2.59
N GLN A 194 -7.31 -17.82 2.70
CA GLN A 194 -8.33 -16.96 2.07
C GLN A 194 -7.82 -16.15 0.86
N LEU A 195 -6.71 -16.55 0.25
CA LEU A 195 -6.26 -15.93 -0.98
C LEU A 195 -7.23 -16.20 -2.15
N ASP A 196 -7.47 -15.20 -2.99
CA ASP A 196 -8.24 -15.36 -4.22
C ASP A 196 -7.42 -16.10 -5.28
N HIS A 197 -7.36 -17.43 -5.15
CA HIS A 197 -6.61 -18.29 -6.05
C HIS A 197 -7.11 -18.23 -7.50
N GLU A 198 -8.38 -17.89 -7.73
CA GLU A 198 -8.95 -17.75 -9.06
C GLU A 198 -8.32 -16.55 -9.79
N MET A 199 -8.31 -15.38 -9.14
CA MET A 199 -7.67 -14.17 -9.67
C MET A 199 -6.15 -14.35 -9.83
N LEU A 200 -5.49 -14.96 -8.87
CA LEU A 200 -4.05 -15.24 -8.94
C LEU A 200 -3.70 -16.19 -10.09
N ARG A 201 -4.54 -17.20 -10.35
CA ARG A 201 -4.36 -18.16 -11.45
C ARG A 201 -4.60 -17.51 -12.82
N LEU A 202 -5.55 -16.57 -12.92
CA LEU A 202 -5.74 -15.79 -14.16
C LEU A 202 -4.49 -14.96 -14.48
N ARG A 203 -3.90 -14.32 -13.47
CA ARG A 203 -2.73 -13.47 -13.66
C ARG A 203 -1.45 -14.25 -13.92
N PHE A 204 -1.27 -15.38 -13.23
CA PHE A 204 -0.08 -16.22 -13.31
C PHE A 204 -0.42 -17.62 -13.81
N SER A 205 -1.08 -17.71 -14.97
CA SER A 205 -1.57 -18.97 -15.52
C SER A 205 -0.48 -19.95 -15.95
N LYS A 206 0.69 -19.45 -16.38
CA LYS A 206 1.78 -20.24 -16.94
C LYS A 206 2.71 -20.88 -15.92
N ASP A 207 2.66 -20.46 -14.66
CA ASP A 207 3.66 -20.84 -13.64
C ASP A 207 3.06 -20.86 -12.23
N GLN A 208 3.50 -21.78 -11.38
CA GLN A 208 3.05 -21.96 -10.00
C GLN A 208 3.82 -21.07 -9.01
N ARG A 209 4.19 -19.86 -9.43
CA ARG A 209 5.01 -18.93 -8.63
C ARG A 209 4.38 -18.58 -7.29
N ILE A 210 3.05 -18.55 -7.21
CA ILE A 210 2.31 -18.24 -5.97
C ILE A 210 2.48 -19.36 -4.95
N SER A 211 2.37 -20.62 -5.37
CA SER A 211 2.62 -21.77 -4.49
C SER A 211 4.04 -21.74 -3.93
N GLU A 212 5.03 -21.41 -4.77
CA GLU A 212 6.42 -21.28 -4.33
C GLU A 212 6.61 -20.10 -3.36
N VAL A 213 5.94 -18.97 -3.58
CA VAL A 213 6.00 -17.82 -2.67
C VAL A 213 5.34 -18.14 -1.33
N CYS A 214 4.20 -18.83 -1.32
CA CYS A 214 3.57 -19.29 -0.07
C CYS A 214 4.53 -20.20 0.71
N LYS A 215 5.15 -21.21 0.04
CA LYS A 215 6.17 -22.06 0.66
C LYS A 215 7.38 -21.26 1.17
N MET A 216 7.80 -20.22 0.44
CA MET A 216 8.90 -19.35 0.88
C MET A 216 8.50 -18.49 2.08
N LEU A 217 7.28 -18.02 2.19
CA LEU A 217 6.84 -17.12 3.28
C LEU A 217 6.15 -17.85 4.44
N GLN A 218 6.04 -19.17 4.37
CA GLN A 218 5.46 -20.01 5.42
C GLN A 218 6.34 -20.03 6.67
N SER A 219 5.73 -19.76 7.83
CA SER A 219 6.40 -19.76 9.14
C SER A 219 5.78 -20.72 10.17
N SER A 220 4.69 -21.41 9.82
CA SER A 220 3.90 -22.24 10.74
C SER A 220 4.37 -23.68 10.88
N VAL A 221 5.16 -24.17 9.92
CA VAL A 221 5.63 -25.56 9.86
C VAL A 221 7.13 -25.62 10.19
N PRO A 222 7.59 -26.66 10.92
CA PRO A 222 9.01 -26.83 11.24
C PRO A 222 9.90 -26.92 10.00
N VAL A 223 11.11 -26.38 10.10
CA VAL A 223 12.07 -26.33 8.98
C VAL A 223 12.81 -27.65 8.85
N ASN A 224 12.98 -28.14 7.61
CA ASN A 224 13.72 -29.37 7.38
C ASN A 224 15.24 -29.17 7.57
N ILE A 225 15.85 -30.01 8.40
CA ILE A 225 17.30 -30.07 8.62
C ILE A 225 17.86 -31.32 7.93
N SER A 226 18.78 -31.12 6.97
CA SER A 226 19.41 -32.20 6.20
C SER A 226 20.93 -32.13 6.31
N ILE A 227 21.46 -32.37 7.50
CA ILE A 227 22.91 -32.46 7.75
C ILE A 227 23.28 -33.94 7.87
N GLN A 228 24.37 -34.34 7.23
CA GLN A 228 24.91 -35.69 7.35
C GLN A 228 25.98 -35.71 8.44
N GLN A 229 25.83 -36.62 9.41
CA GLN A 229 26.84 -36.84 10.43
C GLN A 229 28.10 -37.41 9.79
N ARG A 230 29.23 -36.76 10.02
CA ARG A 230 30.53 -37.29 9.59
C ARG A 230 30.96 -38.42 10.53
N PRO A 231 31.66 -39.46 10.04
CA PRO A 231 32.09 -40.58 10.89
C PRO A 231 32.95 -40.17 12.09
N ASP A 232 33.67 -39.05 11.98
CA ASP A 232 34.59 -38.55 13.02
C ASP A 232 33.91 -37.68 14.09
N VAL A 233 32.62 -37.35 13.92
CA VAL A 233 31.88 -36.41 14.79
C VAL A 233 31.01 -37.20 15.78
N SER A 234 31.20 -36.92 17.07
CA SER A 234 30.41 -37.54 18.14
C SER A 234 28.92 -37.19 18.04
N ASP A 235 28.04 -38.02 18.60
CA ASP A 235 26.59 -37.75 18.58
C ASP A 235 26.23 -36.43 19.26
N HIS A 236 26.94 -36.05 20.34
CA HIS A 236 26.74 -34.79 21.03
C HIS A 236 27.12 -33.58 20.16
N GLU A 237 28.30 -33.65 19.53
CA GLU A 237 28.76 -32.60 18.63
C GLU A 237 27.86 -32.49 17.39
N PHE A 238 27.31 -33.60 16.92
CA PHE A 238 26.34 -33.60 15.83
C PHE A 238 25.00 -32.96 16.21
N ILE A 239 24.51 -33.18 17.44
CA ILE A 239 23.31 -32.50 17.96
C ILE A 239 23.57 -30.98 18.02
N GLU A 240 24.72 -30.56 18.55
CA GLU A 240 25.09 -29.13 18.55
C GLU A 240 25.20 -28.56 17.13
N GLU A 241 25.75 -29.31 16.17
CA GLU A 241 25.82 -28.89 14.77
C GLU A 241 24.41 -28.71 14.16
N GLN A 242 23.50 -29.64 14.44
CA GLN A 242 22.09 -29.54 14.04
C GLN A 242 21.42 -28.32 14.66
N GLU A 243 21.63 -28.07 15.95
CA GLU A 243 21.07 -26.91 16.64
C GLU A 243 21.67 -25.59 16.13
N ARG A 244 22.97 -25.52 15.82
CA ARG A 244 23.62 -24.32 15.24
C ARG A 244 23.06 -24.03 13.85
N HIS A 245 22.80 -25.07 13.07
CA HIS A 245 22.15 -24.93 11.78
C HIS A 245 20.69 -24.51 11.92
N LEU A 246 19.95 -25.09 12.86
CA LEU A 246 18.59 -24.68 13.20
C LEU A 246 18.55 -23.20 13.60
N TYR A 247 19.48 -22.74 14.43
CA TYR A 247 19.58 -21.33 14.82
C TYR A 247 19.72 -20.41 13.60
N THR A 248 20.58 -20.76 12.64
CA THR A 248 20.74 -20.01 11.38
C THR A 248 19.46 -20.00 10.55
N LEU A 249 18.75 -21.13 10.48
CA LEU A 249 17.45 -21.23 9.81
C LEU A 249 16.36 -20.43 10.54
N SER A 250 16.39 -20.40 11.86
CA SER A 250 15.48 -19.65 12.72
C SER A 250 15.65 -18.14 12.52
N ILE A 251 16.88 -17.63 12.33
CA ILE A 251 17.13 -16.23 11.94
C ILE A 251 16.37 -15.86 10.67
N ARG A 252 16.37 -16.72 9.66
CA ARG A 252 15.57 -16.52 8.44
C ARG A 252 14.08 -16.63 8.73
N THR A 253 13.63 -17.63 9.49
CA THR A 253 12.21 -17.87 9.79
C THR A 253 11.58 -16.70 10.54
N MET A 254 12.30 -16.12 11.48
CA MET A 254 11.89 -14.93 12.24
C MET A 254 11.63 -13.70 11.35
N ALA A 255 12.23 -13.63 10.16
CA ALA A 255 12.09 -12.52 9.22
C ALA A 255 10.92 -12.71 8.23
N LEU A 256 10.31 -13.90 8.16
CA LEU A 256 9.22 -14.23 7.23
C LEU A 256 7.93 -13.44 7.45
N PRO A 257 7.49 -13.18 8.70
CA PRO A 257 6.19 -12.56 8.94
C PRO A 257 6.00 -11.21 8.23
N LEU A 258 7.05 -10.42 8.09
CA LEU A 258 6.99 -9.14 7.38
C LEU A 258 6.67 -9.31 5.89
N GLY A 259 7.39 -10.20 5.20
CA GLY A 259 7.10 -10.54 3.81
C GLY A 259 5.72 -11.14 3.63
N ARG A 260 5.30 -12.00 4.58
CA ARG A 260 3.96 -12.60 4.58
C ARG A 260 2.86 -11.53 4.72
N GLY A 261 2.99 -10.60 5.68
CA GLY A 261 1.98 -9.55 5.89
C GLY A 261 1.80 -8.62 4.70
N MET A 262 2.87 -8.39 3.93
CA MET A 262 2.80 -7.64 2.68
C MET A 262 2.17 -8.45 1.55
N PHE A 263 2.42 -9.76 1.51
CA PHE A 263 1.83 -10.68 0.54
C PHE A 263 0.33 -10.88 0.76
N THR A 264 -0.12 -11.02 2.01
CA THR A 264 -1.53 -11.26 2.38
C THR A 264 -2.29 -9.97 2.73
N LEU A 265 -1.75 -8.80 2.37
CA LEU A 265 -2.34 -7.51 2.72
C LEU A 265 -3.78 -7.38 2.21
N GLN A 266 -4.73 -7.10 3.12
CA GLN A 266 -6.15 -6.82 2.82
C GLN A 266 -6.89 -7.93 2.05
N THR A 267 -6.54 -9.20 2.26
CA THR A 267 -7.18 -10.35 1.59
C THR A 267 -8.32 -10.97 2.38
N TYR A 268 -8.39 -10.73 3.69
CA TYR A 268 -9.29 -11.41 4.62
C TYR A 268 -10.40 -10.49 5.12
N SER A 269 -11.63 -10.98 5.12
CA SER A 269 -12.78 -10.33 5.76
C SER A 269 -13.14 -11.12 7.03
N PRO A 270 -12.93 -10.55 8.23
CA PRO A 270 -13.17 -11.27 9.48
C PRO A 270 -14.64 -11.55 9.72
N ILE A 271 -14.89 -12.71 10.35
CA ILE A 271 -16.20 -13.06 10.90
C ILE A 271 -16.22 -12.53 12.34
N ILE A 272 -17.20 -11.67 12.67
CA ILE A 272 -17.26 -10.93 13.95
C ILE A 272 -17.38 -11.86 15.16
N THR A 273 -17.93 -13.06 14.97
CA THR A 273 -18.12 -14.05 16.05
C THR A 273 -16.84 -14.79 16.43
N GLU A 274 -15.77 -14.66 15.64
CA GLU A 274 -14.52 -15.38 15.84
C GLU A 274 -13.36 -14.41 16.12
N THR A 275 -12.39 -14.89 16.89
CA THR A 275 -11.09 -14.22 16.99
C THR A 275 -10.32 -14.45 15.69
N LEU A 276 -9.53 -13.46 15.26
CA LEU A 276 -8.66 -13.62 14.11
C LEU A 276 -7.64 -14.74 14.39
N PRO A 277 -7.55 -15.78 13.54
CA PRO A 277 -6.53 -16.79 13.71
C PRO A 277 -5.17 -16.19 13.31
N VAL A 278 -4.26 -16.13 14.26
CA VAL A 278 -2.86 -15.74 14.06
C VAL A 278 -2.06 -17.03 13.82
N PRO A 279 -1.38 -17.18 12.67
CA PRO A 279 -0.62 -18.38 12.38
C PRO A 279 0.57 -18.48 13.35
N LYS A 280 0.81 -19.66 13.93
CA LYS A 280 1.91 -19.87 14.88
C LYS A 280 3.26 -19.61 14.22
N LEU A 281 4.19 -18.94 14.90
CA LEU A 281 5.59 -18.85 14.48
C LEU A 281 6.36 -20.07 15.01
N CYS A 282 6.74 -20.99 14.12
CA CYS A 282 7.46 -22.21 14.47
C CYS A 282 8.97 -22.04 14.26
N LEU A 283 9.76 -22.16 15.34
CA LEU A 283 11.23 -22.08 15.31
C LEU A 283 11.89 -23.46 15.48
N THR A 284 11.12 -24.54 15.35
CA THR A 284 11.60 -25.91 15.54
C THR A 284 12.03 -26.53 14.21
N GLY A 285 13.00 -27.44 14.29
CA GLY A 285 13.52 -28.19 13.15
C GLY A 285 12.89 -29.57 13.04
N ARG A 286 12.86 -30.13 11.83
CA ARG A 286 12.47 -31.52 11.59
C ARG A 286 13.53 -32.21 10.74
N VAL A 287 14.03 -33.36 11.17
CA VAL A 287 14.96 -34.16 10.36
C VAL A 287 14.15 -35.12 9.49
N PRO A 288 14.14 -34.97 8.14
CA PRO A 288 13.23 -35.74 7.29
C PRO A 288 13.43 -37.25 7.33
N SER A 289 14.65 -37.73 7.57
CA SER A 289 14.99 -39.16 7.59
C SER A 289 14.43 -39.90 8.81
N ARG A 290 14.36 -39.24 9.97
CA ARG A 290 13.91 -39.84 11.24
C ARG A 290 12.58 -39.28 11.75
N ASN A 291 12.10 -38.21 11.11
CA ASN A 291 10.93 -37.46 11.57
C ASN A 291 11.04 -36.96 13.03
N THR A 292 12.25 -36.69 13.50
CA THR A 292 12.52 -36.18 14.84
C THR A 292 12.48 -34.64 14.84
N THR A 293 11.88 -34.05 15.88
CA THR A 293 11.91 -32.61 16.11
C THR A 293 13.20 -32.23 16.82
N VAL A 294 13.86 -31.18 16.34
CA VAL A 294 15.05 -30.58 16.94
C VAL A 294 14.66 -29.22 17.49
N ASP A 295 14.99 -28.97 18.75
CA ASP A 295 14.84 -27.67 19.41
C ASP A 295 16.21 -27.14 19.83
N MET A 296 16.31 -25.83 20.04
CA MET A 296 17.56 -25.15 20.42
C MET A 296 17.71 -25.14 21.94
N LEU A 297 18.08 -26.28 22.54
CA LEU A 297 18.17 -26.44 23.99
C LEU A 297 19.61 -26.43 24.52
N HIS A 298 20.58 -26.86 23.71
CA HIS A 298 21.97 -27.04 24.12
C HIS A 298 22.87 -25.87 23.68
N ILE A 299 22.32 -24.87 22.98
CA ILE A 299 23.03 -23.66 22.54
C ILE A 299 22.55 -22.44 23.33
N ASP A 300 23.49 -21.55 23.65
CA ASP A 300 23.19 -20.24 24.21
C ASP A 300 22.43 -19.37 23.20
N VAL A 301 21.12 -19.21 23.43
CA VAL A 301 20.24 -18.37 22.63
C VAL A 301 19.89 -17.09 23.42
N PRO A 302 19.88 -15.90 22.79
CA PRO A 302 19.43 -14.69 23.46
C PRO A 302 17.99 -14.82 23.99
N PRO A 303 17.70 -14.45 25.25
CA PRO A 303 16.39 -14.70 25.87
C PRO A 303 15.23 -13.96 25.19
N ASN A 304 15.51 -12.82 24.54
CA ASN A 304 14.50 -11.98 23.87
C ASN A 304 14.45 -12.19 22.35
N MET A 305 15.00 -13.29 21.83
CA MET A 305 15.13 -13.55 20.38
C MET A 305 13.76 -13.57 19.66
N ASN A 306 12.71 -14.07 20.30
CA ASN A 306 11.37 -14.22 19.72
C ASN A 306 10.48 -12.96 19.83
N MET A 307 10.88 -11.95 20.61
CA MET A 307 10.04 -10.80 20.96
C MET A 307 9.53 -10.01 19.73
N TRP A 308 10.45 -9.49 18.90
CA TRP A 308 10.11 -8.74 17.68
C TRP A 308 9.50 -9.61 16.57
N PRO A 309 9.98 -10.84 16.31
CA PRO A 309 9.37 -11.74 15.33
C PRO A 309 7.91 -12.07 15.63
N LEU A 310 7.55 -12.29 16.90
CA LEU A 310 6.15 -12.51 17.32
C LEU A 310 5.31 -11.24 17.15
N PHE A 311 5.88 -10.07 17.46
CA PHE A 311 5.22 -8.80 17.15
C PHE A 311 4.95 -8.66 15.64
N HIS A 312 5.93 -8.95 14.77
CA HIS A 312 5.72 -8.95 13.31
C HIS A 312 4.71 -9.99 12.84
N ASN A 313 4.65 -11.15 13.51
CA ASN A 313 3.65 -12.18 13.28
C ASN A 313 2.24 -11.62 13.48
N GLY A 314 2.01 -10.96 14.62
CA GLY A 314 0.78 -10.23 14.91
C GLY A 314 0.44 -9.15 13.89
N VAL A 315 1.42 -8.30 13.53
CA VAL A 315 1.23 -7.26 12.51
C VAL A 315 0.78 -7.88 11.19
N SER A 316 1.43 -8.97 10.77
CA SER A 316 1.11 -9.66 9.51
C SER A 316 -0.33 -10.19 9.48
N ALA A 317 -0.82 -10.72 10.61
CA ALA A 317 -2.19 -11.17 10.76
C ALA A 317 -3.18 -9.98 10.73
N GLY A 318 -2.87 -8.88 11.42
CA GLY A 318 -3.71 -7.67 11.43
C GLY A 318 -3.80 -6.99 10.06
N LEU A 319 -2.70 -6.96 9.30
CA LEU A 319 -2.65 -6.41 7.95
C LEU A 319 -3.47 -7.22 6.93
N ARG A 320 -3.69 -8.51 7.21
CA ARG A 320 -4.53 -9.38 6.38
C ARG A 320 -5.97 -8.86 6.25
N ILE A 321 -6.45 -8.13 7.25
CA ILE A 321 -7.82 -7.60 7.30
C ILE A 321 -8.03 -6.53 6.22
N SER A 322 -9.12 -6.63 5.47
CA SER A 322 -9.50 -5.63 4.46
C SER A 322 -9.90 -4.29 5.09
N LYS A 323 -9.52 -3.17 4.44
CA LYS A 323 -9.99 -1.82 4.81
C LYS A 323 -11.51 -1.65 4.66
N SER A 324 -12.10 -2.38 3.72
CA SER A 324 -13.55 -2.32 3.44
C SER A 324 -14.39 -3.08 4.46
N ALA A 325 -13.78 -3.75 5.45
CA ALA A 325 -14.50 -4.42 6.52
C ALA A 325 -15.13 -3.38 7.45
N THR A 326 -16.42 -3.11 7.29
CA THR A 326 -17.16 -2.13 8.08
C THR A 326 -17.46 -2.60 9.50
N ASP A 327 -17.52 -3.91 9.71
CA ASP A 327 -18.15 -4.52 10.89
C ASP A 327 -17.19 -4.73 12.08
N ILE A 328 -16.00 -4.10 12.02
CA ILE A 328 -15.02 -4.14 13.09
C ILE A 328 -15.30 -3.01 14.08
N ASP A 329 -15.77 -3.39 15.27
CA ASP A 329 -16.07 -2.48 16.37
C ASP A 329 -15.05 -2.58 17.51
N SER A 330 -15.06 -1.59 18.42
CA SER A 330 -14.20 -1.58 19.63
C SER A 330 -14.33 -2.85 20.47
N SER A 331 -15.52 -3.46 20.51
CA SER A 331 -15.79 -4.70 21.24
C SER A 331 -15.07 -5.90 20.63
N TRP A 332 -15.04 -6.00 19.29
CA TRP A 332 -14.33 -7.07 18.59
C TRP A 332 -12.82 -6.95 18.77
N ILE A 333 -12.28 -5.74 18.74
CA ILE A 333 -10.85 -5.50 19.02
C ILE A 333 -10.50 -5.96 20.44
N ALA A 334 -11.35 -5.66 21.42
CA ALA A 334 -11.19 -6.12 22.80
C ALA A 334 -11.40 -7.64 22.96
N TYR A 335 -12.25 -8.25 22.15
CA TYR A 335 -12.51 -9.69 22.14
C TYR A 335 -11.29 -10.52 21.71
N ASN A 336 -10.46 -9.98 20.81
CA ASN A 336 -9.21 -10.61 20.36
C ASN A 336 -8.09 -10.56 21.42
N LYS A 337 -8.29 -9.86 22.54
CA LYS A 337 -7.31 -9.80 23.63
C LYS A 337 -7.10 -11.21 24.21
N PRO A 338 -5.85 -11.69 24.31
CA PRO A 338 -5.58 -13.02 24.84
C PRO A 338 -6.07 -13.11 26.30
N ARG A 339 -6.86 -14.15 26.60
CA ARG A 339 -7.48 -14.34 27.92
C ARG A 339 -6.48 -14.81 28.99
N THR A 340 -5.38 -15.44 28.58
CA THR A 340 -4.37 -16.01 29.48
C THR A 340 -3.24 -15.03 29.71
N ILE A 341 -3.18 -14.43 30.90
CA ILE A 341 -2.16 -13.44 31.29
C ILE A 341 -0.73 -14.00 31.23
N ASN A 342 -0.57 -15.32 31.39
CA ASN A 342 0.75 -15.98 31.43
C ASN A 342 1.32 -16.30 30.03
N ASN A 343 0.57 -16.04 28.95
CA ASN A 343 1.08 -16.28 27.59
C ASN A 343 1.70 -14.99 27.04
N VAL A 344 2.98 -14.79 27.34
CA VAL A 344 3.77 -13.64 26.87
C VAL A 344 3.79 -13.60 25.35
N ASP A 345 3.94 -14.75 24.68
CA ASP A 345 3.97 -14.84 23.23
C ASP A 345 2.67 -14.33 22.59
N ALA A 346 1.52 -14.73 23.12
CA ALA A 346 0.22 -14.26 22.63
C ALA A 346 0.00 -12.76 22.87
N THR A 347 0.60 -12.20 23.93
CA THR A 347 0.53 -10.75 24.21
C THR A 347 1.38 -9.95 23.22
N LEU A 348 2.54 -10.47 22.83
CA LEU A 348 3.41 -9.89 21.81
C LEU A 348 2.76 -9.91 20.42
N GLU A 349 2.11 -11.02 20.07
CA GLU A 349 1.32 -11.13 18.84
C GLU A 349 0.12 -10.17 18.85
N HIS A 350 -0.60 -10.06 19.97
CA HIS A 350 -1.71 -9.11 20.10
C HIS A 350 -1.24 -7.64 19.95
N ALA A 351 -0.10 -7.29 20.52
CA ALA A 351 0.51 -5.97 20.36
C ALA A 351 0.77 -5.64 18.88
N GLY A 352 1.30 -6.60 18.12
CA GLY A 352 1.48 -6.47 16.68
C GLY A 352 0.16 -6.38 15.91
N PHE A 353 -0.83 -7.17 16.30
CA PHE A 353 -2.18 -7.13 15.71
C PHE A 353 -2.82 -5.75 15.83
N LEU A 354 -2.69 -5.08 16.98
CA LEU A 354 -3.18 -3.71 17.18
C LEU A 354 -2.53 -2.72 16.20
N LEU A 355 -1.22 -2.81 15.97
CA LEU A 355 -0.53 -1.99 14.97
C LEU A 355 -1.06 -2.27 13.57
N GLY A 356 -1.25 -3.55 13.21
CA GLY A 356 -1.82 -3.96 11.92
C GLY A 356 -3.22 -3.37 11.68
N LEU A 357 -4.09 -3.38 12.70
CA LEU A 357 -5.40 -2.73 12.64
C LEU A 357 -5.31 -1.21 12.48
N GLY A 358 -4.37 -0.57 13.19
CA GLY A 358 -4.12 0.86 13.10
C GLY A 358 -3.65 1.31 11.73
N LEU A 359 -2.80 0.54 11.08
CA LEU A 359 -2.33 0.78 9.71
C LEU A 359 -3.45 0.63 8.66
N ASN A 360 -4.44 -0.22 8.95
CA ASN A 360 -5.64 -0.36 8.14
C ASN A 360 -6.69 0.73 8.42
N GLY A 361 -6.55 1.51 9.48
CA GLY A 361 -7.48 2.58 9.86
C GLY A 361 -8.62 2.14 10.79
N HIS A 362 -8.68 0.85 11.15
CA HIS A 362 -9.76 0.30 12.00
C HIS A 362 -9.63 0.72 13.47
N LEU A 363 -8.42 1.07 13.90
CA LEU A 363 -8.16 1.48 15.28
C LEU A 363 -8.74 2.86 15.63
N ALA A 364 -9.15 3.65 14.63
CA ALA A 364 -9.89 4.90 14.86
C ALA A 364 -11.23 4.69 15.59
N LYS A 365 -11.81 3.49 15.50
CA LYS A 365 -13.07 3.11 16.17
C LYS A 365 -12.88 2.62 17.60
N LEU A 366 -11.64 2.47 18.07
CA LEU A 366 -11.36 2.00 19.41
C LEU A 366 -11.75 3.06 20.45
N SER A 367 -12.48 2.66 21.49
CA SER A 367 -12.87 3.57 22.56
C SER A 367 -11.66 4.07 23.37
N THR A 368 -11.72 5.32 23.83
CA THR A 368 -10.66 5.93 24.67
C THR A 368 -10.44 5.18 25.98
N MET A 369 -11.49 4.59 26.55
CA MET A 369 -11.41 3.72 27.74
C MET A 369 -10.60 2.46 27.48
N ALA A 370 -10.78 1.82 26.31
CA ALA A 370 -9.99 0.65 25.93
C ALA A 370 -8.52 1.02 25.70
N VAL A 371 -8.24 2.19 25.09
CA VAL A 371 -6.87 2.71 24.93
C VAL A 371 -6.19 2.85 26.30
N HIS A 372 -6.89 3.42 27.28
CA HIS A 372 -6.38 3.57 28.64
C HIS A 372 -6.11 2.21 29.32
N ASP A 373 -7.01 1.24 29.19
CA ASP A 373 -6.82 -0.13 29.73
C ASP A 373 -5.59 -0.83 29.13
N TYR A 374 -5.27 -0.57 27.85
CA TYR A 374 -4.06 -1.12 27.24
C TYR A 374 -2.77 -0.45 27.76
N LEU A 375 -2.77 0.87 27.93
CA LEU A 375 -1.58 1.61 28.39
C LEU A 375 -1.30 1.42 29.89
N LEU A 376 -2.33 1.26 30.71
CA LEU A 376 -2.19 0.98 32.15
C LEU A 376 -1.36 -0.29 32.43
N LYS A 377 -1.35 -1.25 31.51
CA LYS A 377 -0.59 -2.50 31.67
C LYS A 377 0.92 -2.31 31.55
N ASN A 378 1.38 -1.16 31.07
CA ASN A 378 2.78 -0.79 30.87
C ASN A 378 3.63 -1.85 30.14
N HIS A 379 3.04 -2.58 29.18
CA HIS A 379 3.78 -3.51 28.33
C HIS A 379 4.38 -2.75 27.15
N GLU A 380 5.70 -2.84 26.97
CA GLU A 380 6.49 -2.07 25.99
C GLU A 380 5.90 -2.16 24.58
N LEU A 381 5.80 -3.37 24.01
CA LEU A 381 5.37 -3.54 22.62
C LEU A 381 3.89 -3.26 22.40
N THR A 382 3.05 -3.47 23.41
CA THR A 382 1.61 -3.12 23.33
C THR A 382 1.46 -1.60 23.21
N SER A 383 2.24 -0.86 23.98
CA SER A 383 2.28 0.60 23.92
C SER A 383 2.81 1.07 22.56
N VAL A 384 3.92 0.50 22.06
CA VAL A 384 4.44 0.78 20.70
C VAL A 384 3.38 0.54 19.62
N GLY A 385 2.75 -0.63 19.62
CA GLY A 385 1.79 -1.02 18.60
C GLY A 385 0.51 -0.18 18.62
N LEU A 386 0.01 0.15 19.81
CA LEU A 386 -1.18 0.98 20.01
C LEU A 386 -0.93 2.43 19.62
N LEU A 387 0.15 3.04 20.12
CA LEU A 387 0.50 4.43 19.85
C LEU A 387 0.73 4.67 18.36
N LEU A 388 1.57 3.86 17.72
CA LEU A 388 1.79 3.95 16.27
C LEU A 388 0.54 3.62 15.47
N GLY A 389 -0.25 2.64 15.91
CA GLY A 389 -1.50 2.30 15.25
C GLY A 389 -2.51 3.45 15.25
N ILE A 390 -2.66 4.16 16.38
CA ILE A 390 -3.59 5.30 16.52
C ILE A 390 -3.10 6.46 15.65
N ALA A 391 -1.81 6.78 15.71
CA ALA A 391 -1.20 7.82 14.89
C ALA A 391 -1.33 7.53 13.39
N ALA A 392 -1.11 6.28 12.98
CA ALA A 392 -1.28 5.82 11.62
C ALA A 392 -2.73 5.92 11.12
N SER A 393 -3.71 5.58 11.98
CA SER A 393 -5.14 5.71 11.66
C SER A 393 -5.57 7.18 11.50
N LYS A 394 -4.97 8.09 12.27
CA LYS A 394 -5.31 9.53 12.30
C LYS A 394 -4.29 10.40 11.57
N ARG A 395 -3.58 9.84 10.59
CA ARG A 395 -2.49 10.53 9.89
C ARG A 395 -2.93 11.87 9.30
N GLY A 396 -2.17 12.93 9.60
CA GLY A 396 -2.41 14.30 9.09
C GLY A 396 -3.68 14.98 9.63
N SER A 397 -4.37 14.41 10.63
CA SER A 397 -5.60 15.00 11.17
C SER A 397 -5.38 16.06 12.25
N MET A 398 -4.17 16.15 12.82
CA MET A 398 -3.86 17.00 13.98
C MET A 398 -4.79 16.76 15.19
N ASP A 399 -5.25 15.51 15.40
CA ASP A 399 -6.13 15.18 16.52
C ASP A 399 -5.50 15.50 17.88
N LEU A 400 -6.17 16.35 18.66
CA LEU A 400 -5.70 16.76 19.99
C LEU A 400 -5.69 15.59 20.97
N GLY A 401 -6.62 14.63 20.84
CA GLY A 401 -6.66 13.44 21.69
C GLY A 401 -5.43 12.56 21.51
N GLY A 402 -5.09 12.25 20.26
CA GLY A 402 -3.85 11.54 19.91
C GLY A 402 -2.59 12.31 20.30
N THR A 403 -2.58 13.64 20.12
CA THR A 403 -1.45 14.49 20.53
C THR A 403 -1.20 14.38 22.04
N LYS A 404 -2.25 14.52 22.86
CA LYS A 404 -2.16 14.40 24.32
C LYS A 404 -1.67 13.03 24.78
N LEU A 405 -2.06 11.97 24.06
CA LEU A 405 -1.60 10.61 24.35
C LEU A 405 -0.09 10.47 24.12
N MET A 406 0.42 11.02 23.02
CA MET A 406 1.84 10.94 22.68
C MET A 406 2.72 11.90 23.48
N SER A 407 2.21 13.08 23.82
CA SER A 407 2.95 14.08 24.59
C SER A 407 3.34 13.60 25.99
N ILE A 408 2.57 12.66 26.57
CA ILE A 408 2.90 12.07 27.88
C ILE A 408 4.20 11.26 27.82
N HIS A 409 4.53 10.70 26.65
CA HIS A 409 5.70 9.86 26.43
C HIS A 409 6.92 10.63 25.89
N ILE A 410 6.78 11.93 25.64
CA ILE A 410 7.84 12.80 25.09
C ILE A 410 8.14 13.89 26.11
N GLU A 411 9.34 13.85 26.70
CA GLU A 411 9.72 14.73 27.81
C GLU A 411 9.70 16.22 27.43
N ALA A 412 10.06 16.56 26.20
CA ALA A 412 10.06 17.95 25.71
C ALA A 412 8.66 18.57 25.59
N LEU A 413 7.61 17.75 25.53
CA LEU A 413 6.21 18.21 25.47
C LEU A 413 5.54 18.26 26.85
N LEU A 414 6.22 17.75 27.88
CA LEU A 414 5.70 17.76 29.25
C LEU A 414 5.95 19.12 29.92
N PRO A 415 4.96 19.66 30.66
CA PRO A 415 5.17 20.86 31.47
C PRO A 415 6.32 20.66 32.47
N PRO A 416 7.11 21.69 32.81
CA PRO A 416 8.23 21.58 33.75
C PRO A 416 7.84 21.16 35.17
N THR A 417 6.55 21.15 35.50
CA THR A 417 6.01 20.73 36.79
C THR A 417 5.53 19.28 36.82
N SER A 418 5.62 18.53 35.71
CA SER A 418 5.16 17.13 35.66
C SER A 418 6.15 16.18 36.33
N THR A 419 5.64 15.10 36.91
CA THR A 419 6.46 14.00 37.44
C THR A 419 7.24 13.31 36.33
N GLU A 420 8.50 12.95 36.60
CA GLU A 420 9.30 12.10 35.72
C GLU A 420 8.60 10.74 35.58
N LEU A 421 8.38 10.32 34.33
CA LEU A 421 7.75 9.05 34.00
C LEU A 421 8.83 8.10 33.46
N ASP A 422 8.95 6.93 34.07
CA ASP A 422 9.80 5.87 33.53
C ASP A 422 9.11 5.27 32.29
N VAL A 423 9.65 5.62 31.11
CA VAL A 423 9.09 5.24 29.80
C VAL A 423 10.19 4.55 29.01
N HIS A 424 9.94 3.33 28.56
CA HIS A 424 10.86 2.57 27.71
C HIS A 424 11.25 3.33 26.43
N SER A 425 12.53 3.25 26.04
CA SER A 425 13.09 3.93 24.85
C SER A 425 12.29 3.63 23.57
N SER A 426 11.87 2.37 23.36
CA SER A 426 11.03 1.98 22.21
C SER A 426 9.70 2.74 22.13
N VAL A 427 9.09 3.01 23.28
CA VAL A 427 7.81 3.74 23.38
C VAL A 427 8.03 5.22 23.08
N ARG A 428 9.14 5.81 23.53
CA ARG A 428 9.53 7.20 23.20
C ARG A 428 9.72 7.36 21.69
N VAL A 429 10.51 6.47 21.08
CA VAL A 429 10.75 6.43 19.63
C VAL A 429 9.44 6.27 18.84
N ALA A 430 8.56 5.38 19.28
CA ALA A 430 7.24 5.18 18.69
C ALA A 430 6.33 6.42 18.83
N SER A 431 6.38 7.11 19.96
CA SER A 431 5.58 8.32 20.23
C SER A 431 6.03 9.49 19.38
N VAL A 432 7.34 9.71 19.25
CA VAL A 432 7.90 10.74 18.37
C VAL A 432 7.52 10.51 16.91
N MET A 433 7.68 9.27 16.42
CA MET A 433 7.28 8.92 15.07
C MET A 433 5.76 9.08 14.87
N GLY A 434 4.95 8.68 15.85
CA GLY A 434 3.51 8.84 15.81
C GLY A 434 3.06 10.30 15.80
N LEU A 435 3.77 11.18 16.52
CA LEU A 435 3.55 12.62 16.47
C LEU A 435 3.83 13.16 15.06
N GLY A 436 4.93 12.72 14.43
CA GLY A 436 5.24 13.04 13.05
C GLY A 436 4.16 12.59 12.05
N LEU A 437 3.57 11.40 12.25
CA LEU A 437 2.47 10.89 11.43
C LEU A 437 1.18 11.71 11.60
N LEU A 438 0.87 12.10 12.84
CA LEU A 438 -0.33 12.85 13.17
C LEU A 438 -0.32 14.27 12.57
N TYR A 439 0.86 14.90 12.58
CA TYR A 439 1.11 16.25 12.05
C TYR A 439 1.71 16.24 10.64
N ALA A 440 1.68 15.12 9.93
CA ALA A 440 2.25 15.00 8.60
C ALA A 440 1.69 16.07 7.65
N GLU A 441 2.56 16.72 6.88
CA GLU A 441 2.26 17.78 5.90
C GLU A 441 1.61 19.07 6.48
N SER A 442 1.44 19.16 7.81
CA SER A 442 0.78 20.29 8.47
C SER A 442 1.62 21.56 8.51
N GLY A 443 2.96 21.44 8.58
CA GLY A 443 3.86 22.57 8.82
C GLY A 443 3.68 23.24 10.18
N HIS A 444 3.23 22.51 11.21
CA HIS A 444 2.97 23.08 12.53
C HIS A 444 4.26 23.51 13.25
N ARG A 445 4.46 24.83 13.38
CA ARG A 445 5.70 25.46 13.90
C ARG A 445 6.18 24.86 15.22
N HIS A 446 5.34 24.86 16.25
CA HIS A 446 5.75 24.47 17.60
C HIS A 446 6.21 23.00 17.67
N MET A 447 5.54 22.11 16.93
CA MET A 447 5.92 20.69 16.90
C MET A 447 7.23 20.48 16.15
N ALA A 448 7.44 21.24 15.08
CA ALA A 448 8.69 21.20 14.32
C ALA A 448 9.88 21.74 15.14
N GLU A 449 9.68 22.80 15.92
CA GLU A 449 10.70 23.37 16.81
C GLU A 449 11.10 22.40 17.93
N ILE A 450 10.13 21.74 18.56
CA ILE A 450 10.40 20.71 19.57
C ILE A 450 11.19 19.55 18.97
N LEU A 451 10.72 18.99 17.84
CA LEU A 451 11.39 17.85 17.22
C LEU A 451 12.81 18.18 16.72
N LEU A 452 13.05 19.44 16.33
CA LEU A 452 14.39 19.91 15.97
C LEU A 452 15.33 19.89 17.18
N GLY A 453 14.85 20.27 18.36
CA GLY A 453 15.59 20.13 19.62
C GLY A 453 15.85 18.66 20.00
N GLU A 454 14.88 17.78 19.75
CA GLU A 454 14.99 16.35 20.07
C GLU A 454 15.99 15.58 19.18
N ILE A 455 16.31 16.07 17.98
CA ILE A 455 17.38 15.48 17.15
C ILE A 455 18.73 15.57 17.85
N GLY A 456 19.01 16.71 18.49
CA GLY A 456 20.27 17.00 19.19
C GLY A 456 20.22 16.72 20.69
N HIS A 457 19.30 15.87 21.16
CA HIS A 457 19.05 15.66 22.58
C HIS A 457 20.30 15.12 23.31
N PRO A 458 20.79 15.76 24.40
CA PRO A 458 22.01 15.36 25.10
C PRO A 458 21.84 14.05 25.90
N PRO A 459 22.91 13.31 26.22
CA PRO A 459 22.82 12.13 27.08
C PRO A 459 22.59 12.51 28.54
N GLY A 460 21.78 11.73 29.25
CA GLY A 460 21.47 11.94 30.67
C GLY A 460 20.09 12.54 30.91
N PRO A 461 19.80 13.03 32.14
CA PRO A 461 20.69 13.06 33.30
C PRO A 461 21.06 11.66 33.82
N GLU A 462 22.25 11.52 34.42
CA GLU A 462 22.73 10.27 35.06
C GLU A 462 22.75 9.02 34.16
N MET A 463 21.74 8.15 34.27
CA MET A 463 21.59 6.90 33.50
C MET A 463 20.47 6.97 32.44
N ASP A 464 19.75 8.09 32.37
CA ASP A 464 18.67 8.26 31.41
C ASP A 464 19.20 8.58 30.00
N HIS A 465 18.40 8.26 28.99
CA HIS A 465 18.71 8.52 27.58
C HIS A 465 20.02 7.91 27.06
N CYS A 466 20.53 6.83 27.66
CA CYS A 466 21.77 6.20 27.22
C CYS A 466 21.57 5.14 26.11
N ILE A 467 20.38 4.56 26.02
CA ILE A 467 20.07 3.39 25.18
C ILE A 467 19.31 3.82 23.93
N ASP A 468 19.74 3.31 22.77
CA ASP A 468 19.12 3.51 21.45
C ASP A 468 18.97 4.99 21.04
N ARG A 469 19.95 5.86 21.35
CA ARG A 469 19.86 7.30 21.01
C ARG A 469 19.82 7.56 19.50
N GLU A 470 20.54 6.76 18.71
CA GLU A 470 20.51 6.85 17.25
C GLU A 470 19.10 6.58 16.73
N SER A 471 18.36 5.68 17.40
CA SER A 471 16.96 5.42 17.07
C SER A 471 16.09 6.65 17.27
N TYR A 472 16.25 7.29 18.42
CA TYR A 472 15.43 8.44 18.79
C TYR A 472 15.72 9.66 17.92
N ALA A 473 16.98 9.96 17.66
CA ALA A 473 17.39 11.06 16.78
C ALA A 473 16.91 10.83 15.33
N LEU A 474 17.03 9.58 14.83
CA LEU A 474 16.54 9.22 13.49
C LEU A 474 15.01 9.34 13.38
N ALA A 475 14.26 8.85 14.38
CA ALA A 475 12.81 8.97 14.42
C ALA A 475 12.35 10.43 14.53
N SER A 476 13.05 11.25 15.32
CA SER A 476 12.80 12.70 15.44
C SER A 476 13.04 13.42 14.12
N GLY A 477 14.14 13.10 13.42
CA GLY A 477 14.43 13.65 12.10
C GLY A 477 13.40 13.26 11.04
N LEU A 478 12.96 12.00 11.03
CA LEU A 478 11.88 11.53 10.15
C LEU A 478 10.54 12.19 10.47
N ALA A 479 10.18 12.29 11.75
CA ALA A 479 8.95 12.94 12.21
C ALA A 479 8.93 14.42 11.81
N LEU A 480 10.04 15.14 12.03
CA LEU A 480 10.22 16.51 11.57
C LEU A 480 10.07 16.62 10.05
N GLY A 481 10.73 15.72 9.31
CA GLY A 481 10.62 15.64 7.86
C GLY A 481 9.21 15.40 7.36
N PHE A 482 8.38 14.61 8.07
CA PHE A 482 6.97 14.43 7.73
C PHE A 482 6.12 15.67 7.99
N ILE A 483 6.34 16.37 9.10
CA ILE A 483 5.61 17.60 9.40
C ILE A 483 5.91 18.68 8.35
N MET A 484 7.17 18.78 7.96
CA MET A 484 7.70 19.79 7.03
C MET A 484 7.72 19.34 5.56
N LEU A 485 7.11 18.20 5.23
CA LEU A 485 7.23 17.55 3.93
C LEU A 485 6.92 18.50 2.76
N GLY A 486 7.93 18.77 1.91
CA GLY A 486 7.80 19.58 0.70
C GLY A 486 7.48 21.06 0.92
N LYS A 487 7.53 21.58 2.16
CA LYS A 487 7.27 23.01 2.46
C LYS A 487 8.45 23.92 2.13
N GLY A 488 9.67 23.37 2.07
CA GLY A 488 10.90 24.10 1.85
C GLY A 488 11.13 25.21 2.88
N SER A 489 11.77 26.30 2.47
CA SER A 489 12.04 27.48 3.31
C SER A 489 10.87 28.49 3.36
N HIS A 490 9.80 28.27 2.59
CA HIS A 490 8.73 29.26 2.37
C HIS A 490 7.46 29.03 3.20
N SER A 491 7.50 28.14 4.20
CA SER A 491 6.39 27.98 5.15
C SER A 491 6.22 29.24 6.00
N CYS A 492 5.01 29.82 5.93
CA CYS A 492 4.60 30.99 6.70
C CYS A 492 4.85 30.77 8.20
N GLY A 493 5.65 31.64 8.83
CA GLY A 493 5.96 31.58 10.25
C GLY A 493 7.22 30.82 10.65
N LEU A 494 8.09 30.40 9.72
CA LEU A 494 9.41 29.78 10.03
C LEU A 494 10.63 30.64 9.68
N SER A 495 10.42 31.85 9.13
CA SER A 495 11.50 32.75 8.70
C SER A 495 12.49 33.13 9.81
N ASP A 496 12.03 33.12 11.07
CA ASP A 496 12.83 33.52 12.24
C ASP A 496 13.63 32.36 12.85
N LEU A 497 13.37 31.11 12.43
CA LEU A 497 14.07 29.92 12.93
C LEU A 497 14.84 29.28 11.77
N PRO A 498 16.19 29.37 11.72
CA PRO A 498 16.98 28.81 10.63
C PRO A 498 17.10 27.28 10.74
N MET A 499 15.96 26.58 10.57
CA MET A 499 15.83 25.13 10.71
C MET A 499 16.74 24.38 9.74
N ALA A 500 16.87 24.87 8.51
CA ALA A 500 17.76 24.27 7.51
C ALA A 500 19.23 24.35 7.95
N ASP A 501 19.65 25.45 8.56
CA ASP A 501 21.02 25.64 9.03
C ASP A 501 21.31 24.81 10.29
N GLN A 502 20.34 24.71 11.21
CA GLN A 502 20.47 23.82 12.37
C GLN A 502 20.54 22.34 11.97
N LEU A 503 19.72 21.90 11.01
CA LEU A 503 19.82 20.55 10.47
C LEU A 503 21.14 20.32 9.71
N TYR A 504 21.62 21.32 8.99
CA TYR A 504 22.93 21.25 8.34
C TYR A 504 24.05 21.12 9.39
N HIS A 505 23.96 21.88 10.48
CA HIS A 505 24.89 21.78 11.62
C HIS A 505 24.86 20.39 12.28
N TYR A 506 23.68 19.79 12.46
CA TYR A 506 23.56 18.41 12.93
C TYR A 506 24.13 17.38 11.94
N MET A 507 24.12 17.68 10.64
CA MET A 507 24.67 16.79 9.61
C MET A 507 26.20 16.86 9.48
N THR A 508 26.79 18.06 9.54
CA THR A 508 28.24 18.26 9.37
C THR A 508 29.03 18.22 10.68
N GLY A 509 28.33 18.40 11.80
CA GLY A 509 28.95 18.63 13.09
C GLY A 509 29.43 20.07 13.28
N GLY A 510 29.79 20.38 14.51
CA GLY A 510 30.24 21.69 14.96
C GLY A 510 30.10 21.82 16.48
N HIS A 511 30.40 23.00 17.02
CA HIS A 511 30.25 23.24 18.47
C HIS A 511 28.77 23.28 18.86
N VAL A 512 28.40 22.56 19.92
CA VAL A 512 27.05 22.58 20.46
C VAL A 512 26.70 24.02 20.84
N GLN A 513 25.66 24.57 20.21
CA GLN A 513 25.12 25.86 20.65
C GLN A 513 24.37 25.65 21.97
N PRO A 514 24.60 26.49 23.00
CA PRO A 514 23.88 26.36 24.26
C PRO A 514 22.39 26.68 24.05
N ASN A 515 21.57 25.65 23.87
CA ASN A 515 20.12 25.80 23.85
C ASN A 515 19.60 26.02 25.28
N SER A 516 18.89 27.12 25.49
CA SER A 516 18.41 27.61 26.80
C SER A 516 17.48 26.65 27.55
N ILE A 517 16.81 25.74 26.83
CA ILE A 517 15.76 24.85 27.38
C ILE A 517 16.35 23.67 28.17
N HIS A 518 17.57 23.21 27.82
CA HIS A 518 18.20 22.05 28.46
C HIS A 518 19.23 22.42 29.54
N GLN A 519 19.58 23.70 29.71
CA GLN A 519 20.62 24.08 30.68
C GLN A 519 20.20 23.92 32.16
N GLU A 520 18.92 24.10 32.48
CA GLU A 520 18.48 24.02 33.88
C GLU A 520 18.29 22.58 34.40
N ARG A 521 17.91 21.64 33.53
CA ARG A 521 17.64 20.23 33.91
C ARG A 521 18.86 19.31 33.83
N TYR A 522 19.84 19.59 32.96
CA TYR A 522 20.96 18.68 32.68
C TYR A 522 22.27 19.16 33.34
N LYS A 523 22.19 19.59 34.60
CA LYS A 523 23.37 20.03 35.38
C LYS A 523 24.34 18.88 35.69
N PHE A 524 23.87 17.63 35.68
CA PHE A 524 24.68 16.45 35.94
C PHE A 524 24.96 15.69 34.63
N PRO A 525 26.23 15.37 34.33
CA PRO A 525 26.59 14.62 33.13
C PRO A 525 26.14 13.15 33.23
N CYS A 526 25.97 12.52 32.07
CA CYS A 526 25.71 11.10 31.95
C CYS A 526 26.90 10.24 32.44
N TYR A 527 26.62 9.09 33.07
CA TYR A 527 27.65 8.15 33.54
C TYR A 527 28.14 7.17 32.46
N GLN A 528 27.35 6.94 31.39
CA GLN A 528 27.66 5.95 30.36
C GLN A 528 28.26 6.56 29.09
N ILE A 529 27.79 7.74 28.68
CA ILE A 529 28.18 8.40 27.44
C ILE A 529 28.79 9.76 27.77
N ARG A 530 30.03 9.96 27.33
CA ARG A 530 30.74 11.24 27.45
C ARG A 530 30.80 11.91 26.08
N GLU A 531 30.00 12.93 25.88
CA GLU A 531 30.08 13.78 24.69
C GLU A 531 31.05 14.95 24.93
N GLY A 532 31.73 15.37 23.86
CA GLY A 532 32.59 16.57 23.87
C GLY A 532 31.79 17.86 23.69
N SER A 533 32.49 18.97 23.42
CA SER A 533 31.85 20.25 23.07
C SER A 533 31.29 20.29 21.64
N SER A 534 31.50 19.25 20.86
CA SER A 534 31.02 19.09 19.49
C SER A 534 29.78 18.21 19.42
N VAL A 535 28.87 18.53 18.50
CA VAL A 535 27.74 17.69 18.14
C VAL A 535 28.20 16.30 17.72
N ASN A 536 27.54 15.27 18.24
CA ASN A 536 27.78 13.89 17.86
C ASN A 536 27.15 13.58 16.48
N ILE A 537 27.99 13.55 15.44
CA ILE A 537 27.56 13.31 14.05
C ILE A 537 26.98 11.90 13.91
N ASP A 538 27.51 10.90 14.62
CA ASP A 538 27.07 9.51 14.47
C ASP A 538 25.61 9.29 14.88
N VAL A 539 25.11 10.11 15.82
CA VAL A 539 23.72 10.06 16.30
C VAL A 539 22.81 10.96 15.44
N THR A 540 23.24 12.19 15.18
CA THR A 540 22.37 13.26 14.66
C THR A 540 22.34 13.35 13.13
N SER A 541 23.42 12.97 12.44
CA SER A 541 23.56 13.04 10.99
C SER A 541 22.49 12.31 10.19
N PRO A 542 22.14 11.03 10.48
CA PRO A 542 21.15 10.33 9.67
C PRO A 542 19.78 11.02 9.76
N GLY A 543 19.30 11.31 10.98
CA GLY A 543 18.03 12.01 11.19
C GLY A 543 17.97 13.39 10.51
N ALA A 544 19.03 14.18 10.63
CA ALA A 544 19.10 15.50 10.00
C ALA A 544 19.14 15.43 8.46
N THR A 545 19.87 14.47 7.90
CA THR A 545 19.95 14.24 6.45
C THR A 545 18.59 13.87 5.86
N LEU A 546 17.79 13.04 6.55
CA LEU A 546 16.45 12.69 6.10
C LEU A 546 15.48 13.87 6.24
N ALA A 547 15.53 14.55 7.39
CA ALA A 547 14.71 15.73 7.66
C ALA A 547 14.89 16.80 6.56
N LEU A 548 16.13 17.13 6.20
CA LEU A 548 16.44 18.06 5.11
C LEU A 548 15.94 17.56 3.75
N GLY A 549 16.16 16.29 3.44
CA GLY A 549 15.68 15.67 2.19
C GLY A 549 14.16 15.69 2.04
N LEU A 550 13.42 15.52 3.14
CA LEU A 550 11.95 15.56 3.19
C LEU A 550 11.41 17.00 3.20
N MET A 551 12.02 17.89 3.98
CA MET A 551 11.66 19.32 4.05
C MET A 551 11.76 19.99 2.68
N PHE A 552 12.85 19.74 1.95
CA PHE A 552 13.09 20.27 0.60
C PHE A 552 12.64 19.32 -0.52
N PHE A 553 11.75 18.37 -0.21
CA PHE A 553 11.29 17.40 -1.20
C PHE A 553 10.69 18.08 -2.45
N ASN A 554 11.19 17.71 -3.64
CA ASN A 554 10.71 18.20 -4.94
C ASN A 554 10.68 19.74 -5.06
N THR A 555 11.47 20.44 -4.26
CA THR A 555 11.62 21.90 -4.35
C THR A 555 12.57 22.32 -5.47
N GLY A 556 13.47 21.42 -5.88
CA GLY A 556 14.49 21.70 -6.90
C GLY A 556 15.58 22.67 -6.44
N ASN A 557 15.70 22.95 -5.14
CA ASN A 557 16.70 23.86 -4.61
C ASN A 557 18.11 23.27 -4.75
N ALA A 558 18.93 23.88 -5.61
CA ALA A 558 20.28 23.41 -5.90
C ALA A 558 21.24 23.59 -4.71
N THR A 559 21.10 24.67 -3.93
CA THR A 559 22.06 24.97 -2.84
C THR A 559 22.04 23.90 -1.76
N VAL A 560 20.85 23.55 -1.27
CA VAL A 560 20.66 22.48 -0.28
C VAL A 560 21.02 21.10 -0.88
N ALA A 561 20.78 20.88 -2.16
CA ALA A 561 21.17 19.64 -2.83
C ALA A 561 22.70 19.50 -2.96
N ASP A 562 23.43 20.61 -3.11
CA ASP A 562 24.88 20.62 -3.17
C ASP A 562 25.51 20.43 -1.79
N HIS A 563 24.88 20.91 -0.73
CA HIS A 563 25.25 20.60 0.66
C HIS A 563 25.17 19.10 0.98
N MET A 564 24.33 18.35 0.25
CA MET A 564 24.17 16.90 0.37
C MET A 564 25.11 16.10 -0.55
N SER A 565 25.97 16.77 -1.33
CA SER A 565 26.90 16.08 -2.22
C SER A 565 27.93 15.27 -1.42
N PRO A 566 28.35 14.09 -1.95
CA PRO A 566 29.46 13.37 -1.35
C PRO A 566 30.73 14.24 -1.41
N PRO A 567 31.56 14.24 -0.35
CA PRO A 567 32.76 15.07 -0.34
C PRO A 567 33.73 14.69 -1.45
N ASN A 568 34.31 15.70 -2.12
CA ASN A 568 35.22 15.52 -3.25
C ASN A 568 36.70 15.47 -2.85
N THR A 569 37.03 15.54 -1.56
CA THR A 569 38.43 15.48 -1.08
C THR A 569 38.62 14.30 -0.14
N ARG A 570 39.83 13.72 -0.14
CA ARG A 570 40.19 12.55 0.67
C ARG A 570 39.92 12.80 2.16
N TYR A 571 40.50 13.88 2.69
CA TYR A 571 40.35 14.27 4.10
C TYR A 571 38.89 14.44 4.54
N SER A 572 38.05 15.09 3.72
CA SER A 572 36.63 15.26 4.05
C SER A 572 35.82 13.97 3.97
N LEU A 573 36.27 12.99 3.17
CA LEU A 573 35.59 11.71 3.04
C LEU A 573 35.82 10.85 4.27
N ASP A 574 37.02 10.91 4.86
CA ASP A 574 37.36 10.23 6.12
C ASP A 574 36.54 10.74 7.32
N THR A 575 36.04 11.98 7.26
CA THR A 575 35.17 12.53 8.33
C THR A 575 33.74 11.99 8.32
N VAL A 576 33.31 11.31 7.25
CA VAL A 576 31.92 10.88 7.06
C VAL A 576 31.85 9.37 6.96
N ARG A 577 31.10 8.74 7.86
CA ARG A 577 30.80 7.31 7.78
C ARG A 577 30.15 6.95 6.43
N PRO A 578 30.61 5.90 5.72
CA PRO A 578 30.09 5.54 4.40
C PRO A 578 28.58 5.28 4.34
N ASP A 579 27.99 4.74 5.40
CA ASP A 579 26.54 4.52 5.51
C ASP A 579 25.74 5.83 5.39
N PHE A 580 26.29 6.95 5.88
CA PHE A 580 25.66 8.27 5.76
C PHE A 580 25.74 8.82 4.33
N LEU A 581 26.72 8.40 3.52
CA LEU A 581 26.81 8.79 2.11
C LEU A 581 25.64 8.21 1.30
N LEU A 582 25.14 7.03 1.67
CA LEU A 582 23.92 6.45 1.09
C LEU A 582 22.73 7.38 1.33
N LEU A 583 22.53 7.80 2.58
CA LEU A 583 21.41 8.68 2.97
C LEU A 583 21.55 10.08 2.36
N ARG A 584 22.76 10.63 2.26
CA ARG A 584 23.04 11.93 1.62
C ARG A 584 22.74 11.89 0.11
N THR A 585 23.23 10.87 -0.59
CA THR A 585 22.97 10.69 -2.02
C THR A 585 21.48 10.53 -2.30
N LEU A 586 20.80 9.77 -1.44
CA LEU A 586 19.36 9.61 -1.50
C LEU A 586 18.61 10.93 -1.26
N SER A 587 18.93 11.66 -0.19
CA SER A 587 18.31 12.96 0.11
C SER A 587 18.55 13.98 -1.00
N LYS A 588 19.75 14.00 -1.62
CA LYS A 588 20.04 14.81 -2.81
C LYS A 588 19.09 14.49 -3.96
N GLY A 589 18.87 13.20 -4.25
CA GLY A 589 17.93 12.76 -5.27
C GLY A 589 16.46 13.07 -4.94
N LEU A 590 16.09 13.08 -3.65
CA LEU A 590 14.76 13.51 -3.20
C LEU A 590 14.53 15.01 -3.40
N ILE A 591 15.54 15.85 -3.16
CA ILE A 591 15.45 17.31 -3.38
C ILE A 591 15.34 17.60 -4.89
N LEU A 592 16.20 16.98 -5.69
CA LEU A 592 16.27 17.12 -7.15
C LEU A 592 15.35 16.11 -7.88
N TRP A 593 14.14 15.89 -7.35
CA TRP A 593 13.24 14.82 -7.78
C TRP A 593 12.86 14.86 -9.27
N SER A 594 12.79 16.06 -9.87
CA SER A 594 12.47 16.24 -11.29
C SER A 594 13.61 15.82 -12.23
N LYS A 595 14.86 15.85 -11.76
CA LYS A 595 16.06 15.53 -12.53
C LYS A 595 16.46 14.05 -12.47
N VAL A 596 15.72 13.22 -11.73
CA VAL A 596 16.01 11.78 -11.58
C VAL A 596 15.69 11.05 -12.89
N CYS A 597 16.71 10.44 -13.51
CA CYS A 597 16.58 9.72 -14.79
C CYS A 597 17.00 8.25 -14.66
N PRO A 598 16.27 7.29 -15.28
CA PRO A 598 16.55 5.86 -15.20
C PRO A 598 17.65 5.43 -16.17
N LYS A 599 18.82 6.09 -16.11
CA LYS A 599 20.00 5.80 -16.92
C LYS A 599 21.20 5.54 -16.02
N LYS A 600 22.12 4.68 -16.46
CA LYS A 600 23.40 4.41 -15.77
C LYS A 600 24.23 5.66 -15.56
N GLU A 601 24.27 6.53 -16.58
CA GLU A 601 24.97 7.82 -16.54
C GLU A 601 24.54 8.70 -15.36
N TRP A 602 23.24 8.68 -15.01
CA TRP A 602 22.74 9.45 -13.88
C TRP A 602 23.20 8.89 -12.53
N VAL A 603 23.22 7.55 -12.40
CA VAL A 603 23.69 6.88 -11.18
C VAL A 603 25.18 7.13 -10.98
N GLU A 604 25.97 7.01 -12.04
CA GLU A 604 27.43 7.20 -12.01
C GLU A 604 27.83 8.66 -11.83
N HIS A 605 27.00 9.62 -12.25
CA HIS A 605 27.25 11.06 -12.04
C HIS A 605 27.35 11.46 -10.56
N HIS A 606 26.78 10.67 -9.65
CA HIS A 606 26.89 10.93 -8.20
C HIS A 606 28.24 10.53 -7.60
N LEU A 607 29.09 9.81 -8.33
CA LEU A 607 30.41 9.39 -7.85
C LEU A 607 31.46 10.49 -8.07
N PRO A 608 32.17 10.94 -7.01
CA PRO A 608 33.36 11.77 -7.14
C PRO A 608 34.47 11.07 -7.94
N ALA A 609 35.22 11.84 -8.73
CA ALA A 609 36.32 11.33 -9.55
C ALA A 609 37.37 10.54 -8.73
N ILE A 610 37.64 10.97 -7.49
CA ILE A 610 38.57 10.28 -6.58
C ILE A 610 38.12 8.83 -6.33
N ILE A 611 36.84 8.60 -6.06
CA ILE A 611 36.33 7.26 -5.75
C ILE A 611 36.41 6.37 -7.00
N THR A 612 36.07 6.90 -8.17
CA THR A 612 36.13 6.12 -9.43
C THR A 612 37.54 5.68 -9.82
N GLN A 613 38.57 6.39 -9.38
CA GLN A 613 39.97 6.08 -9.69
C GLN A 613 40.56 4.99 -8.78
N TYR A 614 40.14 4.93 -7.51
CA TYR A 614 40.78 4.08 -6.50
C TYR A 614 39.92 2.92 -5.99
N ALA A 615 38.60 2.93 -6.18
CA ALA A 615 37.72 1.86 -5.72
C ALA A 615 37.95 0.56 -6.52
N PHE A 616 38.14 -0.56 -5.81
CA PHE A 616 38.34 -1.91 -6.37
C PHE A 616 39.53 -2.02 -7.35
N SER A 617 40.55 -1.16 -7.22
CA SER A 617 41.80 -1.27 -7.99
C SER A 617 42.62 -2.49 -7.54
N GLU A 618 43.07 -3.31 -8.49
CA GLU A 618 43.84 -4.54 -8.22
C GLU A 618 45.31 -4.29 -7.85
N LYS A 619 45.80 -3.06 -8.00
CA LYS A 619 47.17 -2.67 -7.62
C LYS A 619 47.11 -1.49 -6.65
N PRO A 620 47.66 -1.61 -5.43
CA PRO A 620 47.89 -0.44 -4.59
C PRO A 620 48.97 0.40 -5.29
N MET A 621 48.57 1.54 -5.86
CA MET A 621 49.53 2.44 -6.53
C MET A 621 50.22 3.38 -5.54
N GLU A 622 49.61 3.64 -4.38
CA GLU A 622 50.10 4.55 -3.34
C GLU A 622 49.73 4.02 -1.93
N ASP A 623 50.66 4.06 -0.98
CA ASP A 623 50.50 3.59 0.41
C ASP A 623 49.66 4.53 1.29
N ASN A 624 49.45 5.79 0.86
CA ASN A 624 48.70 6.80 1.62
C ASN A 624 47.19 6.80 1.33
N ILE A 625 46.68 5.81 0.58
CA ILE A 625 45.26 5.74 0.20
C ILE A 625 44.58 4.64 1.00
N ASP A 626 43.55 5.03 1.75
CA ASP A 626 42.64 4.07 2.36
C ASP A 626 41.67 3.51 1.30
N TYR A 627 42.08 2.39 0.71
CA TYR A 627 41.30 1.66 -0.28
C TYR A 627 39.98 1.12 0.30
N GLU A 628 39.87 0.88 1.62
CA GLU A 628 38.65 0.40 2.25
C GLU A 628 37.58 1.47 2.24
N THR A 629 37.90 2.66 2.73
CA THR A 629 36.98 3.81 2.75
C THR A 629 36.52 4.17 1.32
N MET A 630 37.40 4.10 0.32
CA MET A 630 37.03 4.32 -1.09
C MET A 630 36.07 3.25 -1.61
N GLY A 631 36.30 1.98 -1.29
CA GLY A 631 35.42 0.87 -1.68
C GLY A 631 34.05 0.94 -1.01
N GLN A 632 34.01 1.27 0.28
CA GLN A 632 32.78 1.44 1.05
C GLN A 632 31.93 2.62 0.55
N ALA A 633 32.58 3.77 0.27
CA ALA A 633 31.90 4.94 -0.26
C ALA A 633 31.34 4.69 -1.67
N TYR A 634 32.10 4.00 -2.54
CA TYR A 634 31.62 3.59 -3.87
C TYR A 634 30.32 2.78 -3.78
N CYS A 635 30.29 1.75 -2.92
CA CYS A 635 29.12 0.88 -2.77
C CYS A 635 27.89 1.65 -2.25
N ASN A 636 28.09 2.45 -1.20
CA ASN A 636 27.01 3.17 -0.53
C ASN A 636 26.40 4.29 -1.41
N ILE A 637 27.21 5.04 -2.15
CA ILE A 637 26.72 6.09 -3.06
C ILE A 637 25.89 5.47 -4.18
N LEU A 638 26.38 4.40 -4.80
CA LEU A 638 25.63 3.68 -5.84
C LEU A 638 24.33 3.09 -5.32
N ALA A 639 24.36 2.48 -4.13
CA ALA A 639 23.17 1.93 -3.49
C ALA A 639 22.13 3.03 -3.18
N GLY A 640 22.56 4.20 -2.69
CA GLY A 640 21.69 5.34 -2.41
C GLY A 640 21.03 5.92 -3.67
N ALA A 641 21.80 6.04 -4.77
CA ALA A 641 21.27 6.45 -6.07
C ALA A 641 20.28 5.42 -6.64
N CYS A 642 20.60 4.12 -6.54
CA CYS A 642 19.69 3.04 -6.92
C CYS A 642 18.39 3.06 -6.09
N PHE A 643 18.49 3.34 -4.80
CA PHE A 643 17.33 3.50 -3.92
C PHE A 643 16.46 4.68 -4.32
N CYS A 644 17.07 5.83 -4.65
CA CYS A 644 16.34 6.98 -5.18
C CYS A 644 15.57 6.64 -6.47
N LEU A 645 16.19 5.90 -7.40
CA LEU A 645 15.50 5.39 -8.60
C LEU A 645 14.34 4.47 -8.24
N GLY A 646 14.54 3.57 -7.27
CA GLY A 646 13.50 2.71 -6.73
C GLY A 646 12.28 3.50 -6.23
N LEU A 647 12.52 4.58 -5.49
CA LEU A 647 11.46 5.46 -4.99
C LEU A 647 10.74 6.22 -6.11
N LYS A 648 11.49 6.73 -7.10
CA LYS A 648 10.93 7.52 -8.20
C LYS A 648 9.99 6.71 -9.08
N PHE A 649 10.38 5.46 -9.35
CA PHE A 649 9.68 4.57 -10.28
C PHE A 649 8.91 3.45 -9.57
N ALA A 650 8.62 3.60 -8.27
CA ALA A 650 7.89 2.58 -7.50
C ALA A 650 6.52 2.26 -8.12
N GLY A 651 6.27 0.98 -8.37
CA GLY A 651 5.03 0.45 -8.97
C GLY A 651 4.79 0.86 -10.44
N SER A 652 5.71 1.59 -11.07
CA SER A 652 5.56 2.03 -12.47
C SER A 652 5.85 0.93 -13.49
N ALA A 653 6.52 -0.15 -13.09
CA ALA A 653 7.01 -1.22 -13.99
C ALA A 653 7.82 -0.69 -15.19
N ASN A 654 8.56 0.41 -15.00
CA ASN A 654 9.41 1.00 -16.04
C ASN A 654 10.58 0.06 -16.40
N LYS A 655 10.73 -0.24 -17.70
CA LYS A 655 11.76 -1.13 -18.24
C LYS A 655 13.18 -0.58 -18.06
N ASP A 656 13.39 0.70 -18.34
CA ASP A 656 14.74 1.31 -18.28
C ASP A 656 15.27 1.34 -16.84
N ALA A 657 14.39 1.65 -15.89
CA ALA A 657 14.70 1.62 -14.46
C ALA A 657 15.00 0.19 -13.99
N PHE A 658 14.22 -0.78 -14.45
CA PHE A 658 14.44 -2.20 -14.17
C PHE A 658 15.79 -2.69 -14.71
N GLU A 659 16.14 -2.37 -15.96
CA GLU A 659 17.41 -2.79 -16.57
C GLU A 659 18.62 -2.18 -15.87
N THR A 660 18.54 -0.90 -15.51
CA THR A 660 19.58 -0.19 -14.76
C THR A 660 19.78 -0.81 -13.37
N LEU A 661 18.71 -1.01 -12.61
CA LEU A 661 18.79 -1.61 -11.27
C LEU A 661 19.26 -3.07 -11.31
N HIS A 662 18.77 -3.86 -12.28
CA HIS A 662 19.19 -5.25 -12.47
C HIS A 662 20.67 -5.36 -12.84
N TYR A 663 21.20 -4.40 -13.60
CA TYR A 663 22.64 -4.30 -13.87
C TYR A 663 23.44 -4.10 -12.58
N TYR A 664 23.05 -3.16 -11.72
CA TYR A 664 23.77 -2.93 -10.45
C TYR A 664 23.59 -4.09 -9.45
N THR A 665 22.43 -4.76 -9.41
CA THR A 665 22.27 -5.99 -8.61
C THR A 665 23.23 -7.09 -9.08
N LYS A 666 23.40 -7.27 -10.40
CA LYS A 666 24.40 -8.20 -10.95
C LYS A 666 25.83 -7.76 -10.66
N LEU A 667 26.10 -6.46 -10.69
CA LEU A 667 27.41 -5.90 -10.35
C LEU A 667 27.78 -6.25 -8.91
N PHE A 668 26.92 -5.96 -7.93
CA PHE A 668 27.17 -6.30 -6.52
C PHE A 668 27.33 -7.81 -6.30
N LEU A 669 26.50 -8.64 -6.95
CA LEU A 669 26.66 -10.09 -6.93
C LEU A 669 28.01 -10.56 -7.51
N SER A 670 28.51 -9.88 -8.53
CA SER A 670 29.82 -10.21 -9.14
C SER A 670 30.98 -9.78 -8.25
N ILE A 671 30.89 -8.61 -7.61
CA ILE A 671 31.90 -8.09 -6.69
C ILE A 671 32.02 -9.03 -5.49
N GLN A 672 30.89 -9.46 -4.91
CA GLN A 672 30.86 -10.36 -3.76
C GLN A 672 31.59 -11.70 -3.99
N ARG A 673 31.73 -12.15 -5.24
CA ARG A 673 32.46 -13.38 -5.60
C ARG A 673 33.96 -13.17 -5.79
N LYS A 674 34.41 -11.93 -5.97
CA LYS A 674 35.82 -11.60 -6.20
C LYS A 674 36.55 -11.41 -4.85
N PRO A 675 37.87 -11.67 -4.78
CA PRO A 675 38.65 -11.42 -3.56
C PRO A 675 38.69 -9.93 -3.19
N VAL A 676 38.54 -9.04 -4.18
CA VAL A 676 38.44 -7.58 -3.99
C VAL A 676 37.22 -7.17 -3.13
N SER A 677 36.27 -8.08 -2.86
CA SER A 677 35.17 -7.82 -1.92
C SER A 677 35.63 -7.58 -0.48
N GLU A 678 36.83 -8.05 -0.11
CA GLU A 678 37.39 -7.82 1.22
C GLU A 678 37.79 -6.36 1.45
N GLN A 679 38.14 -5.64 0.38
CA GLN A 679 38.47 -4.22 0.43
C GLN A 679 37.31 -3.38 1.00
N ALA A 680 36.06 -3.59 0.54
CA ALA A 680 34.91 -2.82 1.02
C ALA A 680 34.20 -3.46 2.23
N GLY A 681 34.58 -4.67 2.61
CA GLY A 681 33.86 -5.48 3.59
C GLY A 681 32.62 -6.18 3.01
N LYS A 682 32.48 -7.47 3.35
CA LYS A 682 31.37 -8.33 2.85
C LYS A 682 29.99 -7.87 3.36
N ASN A 683 29.92 -7.30 4.58
CA ASN A 683 28.67 -6.77 5.15
C ASN A 683 28.18 -5.54 4.38
N THR A 684 29.07 -4.59 4.10
CA THR A 684 28.72 -3.36 3.35
C THR A 684 28.20 -3.69 1.95
N ILE A 685 28.84 -4.64 1.26
CA ILE A 685 28.39 -5.12 -0.05
C ILE A 685 27.03 -5.81 0.04
N GLU A 686 26.81 -6.64 1.06
CA GLU A 686 25.53 -7.32 1.27
C GLU A 686 24.40 -6.31 1.56
N SER A 687 24.64 -5.32 2.43
CA SER A 687 23.72 -4.21 2.69
C SER A 687 23.37 -3.44 1.40
N CYS A 688 24.38 -3.06 0.61
CA CYS A 688 24.17 -2.38 -0.67
C CYS A 688 23.39 -3.24 -1.67
N LEU A 689 23.74 -4.53 -1.78
CA LEU A 689 23.03 -5.49 -2.63
C LEU A 689 21.55 -5.56 -2.26
N ILE A 690 21.24 -5.68 -0.97
CA ILE A 690 19.87 -5.77 -0.48
C ILE A 690 19.09 -4.49 -0.76
N VAL A 691 19.70 -3.31 -0.56
CA VAL A 691 19.09 -2.02 -0.91
C VAL A 691 18.76 -1.97 -2.42
N THR A 692 19.67 -2.43 -3.30
CA THR A 692 19.37 -2.48 -4.74
C THR A 692 18.25 -3.47 -5.09
N VAL A 693 18.22 -4.64 -4.46
CA VAL A 693 17.16 -5.66 -4.67
C VAL A 693 15.81 -5.13 -4.19
N LEU A 694 15.80 -4.42 -3.08
CA LEU A 694 14.61 -3.78 -2.53
C LEU A 694 14.11 -2.66 -3.47
N SER A 695 15.03 -1.86 -4.02
CA SER A 695 14.73 -0.84 -5.05
C SER A 695 14.14 -1.46 -6.31
N LEU A 696 14.72 -2.58 -6.77
CA LEU A 696 14.23 -3.36 -7.91
C LEU A 696 12.82 -3.93 -7.62
N ALA A 697 12.59 -4.35 -6.37
CA ALA A 697 11.29 -4.84 -5.92
C ALA A 697 10.22 -3.75 -5.88
N LEU A 698 10.57 -2.51 -5.53
CA LEU A 698 9.66 -1.38 -5.61
C LEU A 698 9.25 -1.04 -7.05
N VAL A 699 10.21 -0.95 -7.97
CA VAL A 699 9.90 -0.59 -9.38
C VAL A 699 8.93 -1.61 -9.99
N MET A 700 9.14 -2.89 -9.65
CA MET A 700 8.33 -4.01 -10.12
C MET A 700 7.23 -4.43 -9.13
N ALA A 701 6.91 -3.56 -8.16
CA ALA A 701 5.94 -3.86 -7.13
C ALA A 701 4.59 -4.24 -7.74
N GLY A 702 3.99 -5.30 -7.20
CA GLY A 702 2.74 -5.81 -7.70
C GLY A 702 2.80 -6.52 -9.06
N THR A 703 3.92 -6.65 -9.78
CA THR A 703 3.96 -7.34 -11.10
C THR A 703 4.22 -8.84 -11.02
N GLY A 704 4.84 -9.32 -9.93
CA GLY A 704 5.28 -10.71 -9.81
C GLY A 704 6.37 -11.11 -10.83
N ASN A 705 7.32 -10.22 -11.15
CA ASN A 705 8.37 -10.52 -12.13
C ASN A 705 9.25 -11.72 -11.71
N LEU A 706 9.43 -12.67 -12.64
CA LEU A 706 10.12 -13.93 -12.39
C LEU A 706 11.63 -13.78 -12.20
N THR A 707 12.29 -12.86 -12.92
CA THR A 707 13.74 -12.69 -12.81
C THR A 707 14.13 -12.21 -11.42
N VAL A 708 13.34 -11.29 -10.86
CA VAL A 708 13.59 -10.78 -9.51
C VAL A 708 13.23 -11.81 -8.45
N LEU A 709 12.14 -12.56 -8.64
CA LEU A 709 11.81 -13.68 -7.76
C LEU A 709 12.93 -14.73 -7.70
N ARG A 710 13.58 -15.03 -8.84
CA ARG A 710 14.74 -15.95 -8.91
C ARG A 710 15.94 -15.39 -8.14
N ILE A 711 16.23 -14.09 -8.26
CA ILE A 711 17.27 -13.43 -7.47
C ILE A 711 16.94 -13.55 -5.98
N CYS A 712 15.71 -13.22 -5.57
CA CYS A 712 15.32 -13.30 -4.17
C CYS A 712 15.38 -14.73 -3.62
N ARG A 713 14.99 -15.73 -4.42
CA ARG A 713 15.11 -17.15 -4.07
C ARG A 713 16.57 -17.57 -3.90
N TYR A 714 17.46 -17.11 -4.79
CA TYR A 714 18.90 -17.35 -4.67
C TYR A 714 19.47 -16.73 -3.39
N LEU A 715 19.23 -15.44 -3.15
CA LEU A 715 19.74 -14.75 -1.96
C LEU A 715 19.23 -15.36 -0.66
N ARG A 716 17.97 -15.83 -0.65
CA ARG A 716 17.33 -16.50 0.48
C ARG A 716 17.97 -17.85 0.81
N SER A 717 18.52 -18.56 -0.20
CA SER A 717 19.08 -19.89 -0.03
C SER A 717 20.43 -19.91 0.70
N ARG A 718 21.08 -18.75 0.85
CA ARG A 718 22.36 -18.55 1.55
C ARG A 718 22.18 -18.59 3.08
N VAL A 719 21.89 -19.76 3.64
CA VAL A 719 21.64 -19.97 5.08
C VAL A 719 22.64 -20.95 5.70
N SER A 720 23.92 -20.78 5.35
CA SER A 720 25.02 -21.63 5.81
C SER A 720 25.96 -20.86 6.73
N GLN A 721 26.68 -21.56 7.60
CA GLN A 721 27.75 -21.00 8.44
C GLN A 721 28.86 -20.31 7.61
N ALA A 722 28.98 -20.62 6.31
CA ALA A 722 29.89 -19.93 5.40
C ALA A 722 29.49 -18.46 5.12
N PHE A 723 28.24 -18.07 5.41
CA PHE A 723 27.68 -16.75 5.13
C PHE A 723 27.40 -15.96 6.42
N THR A 724 28.41 -15.82 7.28
CA THR A 724 28.30 -15.11 8.59
C THR A 724 27.89 -13.64 8.47
N TYR A 725 28.08 -13.03 7.29
CA TYR A 725 27.69 -11.65 7.00
C TYR A 725 26.20 -11.49 6.67
N VAL A 726 25.44 -12.58 6.49
CA VAL A 726 23.99 -12.53 6.24
C VAL A 726 23.26 -12.54 7.58
N LEU A 727 22.80 -11.37 8.01
CA LEU A 727 22.16 -11.16 9.30
C LEU A 727 20.62 -11.22 9.22
N TYR A 728 19.95 -11.21 10.38
CA TYR A 728 18.50 -11.12 10.50
C TYR A 728 17.90 -9.98 9.63
N GLY A 729 18.50 -8.78 9.70
CA GLY A 729 18.06 -7.62 8.92
C GLY A 729 18.16 -7.82 7.41
N SER A 730 19.15 -8.60 6.97
CA SER A 730 19.32 -8.94 5.56
C SER A 730 18.17 -9.83 5.05
N HIS A 731 17.82 -10.87 5.81
CA HIS A 731 16.66 -11.71 5.50
C HIS A 731 15.34 -10.93 5.55
N MET A 732 15.20 -10.01 6.51
CA MET A 732 14.04 -9.15 6.66
C MET A 732 13.80 -8.30 5.40
N ALA A 733 14.81 -7.57 4.96
CA ALA A 733 14.72 -6.74 3.76
C ALA A 733 14.47 -7.57 2.49
N LEU A 734 15.06 -8.76 2.40
CA LEU A 734 14.80 -9.68 1.30
C LEU A 734 13.34 -10.18 1.28
N HIS A 735 12.76 -10.50 2.44
CA HIS A 735 11.38 -10.95 2.53
C HIS A 735 10.39 -9.80 2.32
N MET A 736 10.73 -8.57 2.72
CA MET A 736 10.00 -7.37 2.31
C MET A 736 10.01 -7.18 0.79
N ALA A 737 11.17 -7.37 0.14
CA ALA A 737 11.28 -7.33 -1.32
C ALA A 737 10.37 -8.38 -2.00
N VAL A 738 10.31 -9.61 -1.46
CA VAL A 738 9.36 -10.63 -1.95
C VAL A 738 7.90 -10.18 -1.76
N GLY A 739 7.57 -9.60 -0.61
CA GLY A 739 6.25 -9.05 -0.32
C GLY A 739 5.81 -7.95 -1.30
N PHE A 740 6.70 -7.00 -1.63
CA PHE A 740 6.41 -5.91 -2.57
C PHE A 740 5.98 -6.38 -3.96
N PHE A 741 6.51 -7.50 -4.47
CA PHE A 741 6.09 -8.04 -5.78
C PHE A 741 4.61 -8.38 -5.85
N TYR A 742 3.98 -8.62 -4.70
CA TYR A 742 2.62 -9.17 -4.64
C TYR A 742 1.60 -8.25 -3.95
N ILE A 743 2.03 -7.12 -3.39
CA ILE A 743 1.20 -6.18 -2.61
C ILE A 743 0.00 -5.59 -3.38
N CYS A 744 0.07 -5.46 -4.71
CA CYS A 744 -1.04 -4.99 -5.57
C CYS A 744 -1.74 -6.12 -6.35
N THR A 745 -1.19 -7.34 -6.32
CA THR A 745 -1.58 -8.42 -7.23
C THR A 745 -2.98 -8.97 -6.94
N LEU A 746 -3.40 -8.84 -5.70
CA LEU A 746 -4.64 -9.42 -5.18
C LEU A 746 -5.86 -8.51 -5.36
N TRP A 747 -5.70 -7.29 -5.89
CA TRP A 747 -6.75 -6.26 -5.87
C TRP A 747 -7.11 -5.67 -7.24
N PHE A 748 -6.25 -5.76 -8.25
CA PHE A 748 -6.53 -5.23 -9.59
C PHE A 748 -6.77 -6.37 -10.60
N PRO A 749 -8.00 -6.88 -10.73
CA PRO A 749 -8.36 -7.88 -11.73
C PRO A 749 -8.47 -7.31 -13.15
N HIS A 750 -8.51 -5.98 -13.32
CA HIS A 750 -8.64 -5.33 -14.63
C HIS A 750 -7.34 -4.68 -15.07
N GLY A 751 -6.59 -5.39 -15.94
CA GLY A 751 -5.83 -4.93 -17.12
C GLY A 751 -4.95 -3.67 -17.13
N SER A 752 -4.96 -2.84 -16.09
CA SER A 752 -4.19 -1.61 -16.00
C SER A 752 -2.83 -1.93 -15.36
N THR A 753 -1.94 -2.50 -16.17
CA THR A 753 -0.50 -2.60 -15.87
C THR A 753 0.15 -1.25 -15.54
N HIS A 754 -0.55 -0.15 -15.78
CA HIS A 754 -0.17 1.23 -15.47
C HIS A 754 -0.72 1.76 -14.13
N GLY A 755 -1.49 0.97 -13.38
CA GLY A 755 -2.40 1.49 -12.34
C GLY A 755 -1.93 1.41 -10.88
N CYS A 756 -0.87 0.68 -10.54
CA CYS A 756 -0.33 0.72 -9.17
C CYS A 756 0.80 1.74 -9.07
N ARG A 757 0.51 3.04 -9.23
CA ARG A 757 1.40 4.03 -8.63
C ARG A 757 1.27 3.80 -7.12
N ILE A 758 2.27 3.16 -6.53
CA ILE A 758 2.62 3.48 -5.15
C ILE A 758 2.98 4.96 -5.27
N THR A 759 2.01 5.86 -5.06
CA THR A 759 2.35 7.23 -4.72
C THR A 759 3.23 7.07 -3.50
N VAL A 760 4.52 7.35 -3.65
CA VAL A 760 5.51 7.29 -2.59
C VAL A 760 5.59 8.68 -1.95
N PRO A 761 4.69 9.08 -1.04
CA PRO A 761 5.12 9.99 0.00
C PRO A 761 5.93 9.24 1.06
N TRP A 762 5.60 7.98 1.33
CA TRP A 762 5.92 7.35 2.63
C TRP A 762 7.10 6.38 2.66
N TRP A 763 7.61 5.94 1.51
CA TRP A 763 8.61 4.87 1.47
C TRP A 763 10.06 5.39 1.56
N ARG A 764 10.29 6.49 2.27
CA ARG A 764 11.60 7.13 2.33
C ARG A 764 12.36 6.66 3.57
N GLN A 765 13.41 5.87 3.32
CA GLN A 765 14.63 5.75 4.15
C GLN A 765 14.73 4.70 5.28
N ALA A 766 13.91 3.65 5.31
CA ALA A 766 14.21 2.50 6.18
C ALA A 766 14.81 1.33 5.39
N GLY A 767 16.14 1.36 5.21
CA GLY A 767 16.87 0.26 4.56
C GLY A 767 18.37 0.46 4.54
N ALA A 768 19.04 0.13 5.65
CA ALA A 768 20.39 -0.43 5.76
C ALA A 768 20.66 -0.59 7.26
N GLU A 769 21.45 -1.59 7.61
CA GLU A 769 21.76 -2.05 8.97
C GLU A 769 22.11 -0.91 9.94
N HIS A 770 21.55 -0.92 11.15
CA HIS A 770 22.22 -0.68 12.44
C HIS A 770 21.23 -0.97 13.58
N LYS A 771 21.78 -1.42 14.71
CA LYS A 771 21.23 -2.15 15.88
C LYS A 771 19.87 -1.76 16.51
N CYS A 772 19.06 -0.87 15.95
CA CYS A 772 18.22 -0.04 16.79
C CYS A 772 16.83 0.32 16.24
N LEU A 773 16.65 0.67 14.95
CA LEU A 773 15.36 1.22 14.48
C LEU A 773 14.50 0.28 13.61
N LEU A 774 15.13 -0.61 12.83
CA LEU A 774 14.47 -1.21 11.66
C LEU A 774 13.51 -2.36 11.98
N CYS A 775 13.53 -2.93 13.18
CA CYS A 775 12.48 -3.88 13.59
C CYS A 775 11.17 -3.17 13.94
N ARG A 776 11.19 -1.88 14.29
CA ARG A 776 10.05 -1.21 14.96
C ARG A 776 9.01 -0.61 14.00
N PHE A 777 9.39 -0.31 12.74
CA PHE A 777 8.59 0.52 11.83
C PHE A 777 8.17 -0.10 10.49
N ASN A 778 8.52 -1.37 10.21
CA ASN A 778 8.30 -1.98 8.89
C ASN A 778 6.82 -2.17 8.49
N GLY A 779 5.89 -2.15 9.46
CA GLY A 779 4.45 -2.20 9.20
C GLY A 779 3.90 -0.95 8.47
N LEU A 780 4.60 0.19 8.54
CA LEU A 780 4.14 1.48 7.96
C LEU A 780 4.00 1.47 6.42
N CYS A 781 4.50 0.43 5.73
CA CYS A 781 4.36 0.25 4.29
C CYS A 781 2.90 0.35 3.79
N VAL A 782 1.93 -0.02 4.63
CA VAL A 782 0.48 -0.06 4.30
C VAL A 782 -0.15 1.33 4.14
N LEU A 783 0.47 2.37 4.71
CA LEU A 783 -0.02 3.76 4.64
C LEU A 783 0.23 4.42 3.28
N SER A 784 1.07 3.84 2.42
CA SER A 784 1.41 4.35 1.08
C SER A 784 0.41 3.98 -0.02
N LYS A 785 -0.59 3.13 0.28
CA LYS A 785 -1.58 2.65 -0.69
C LYS A 785 -2.70 3.67 -0.88
N VAL A 786 -2.75 4.30 -2.06
CA VAL A 786 -3.90 5.11 -2.52
C VAL A 786 -4.69 4.27 -3.54
N PRO A 787 -5.98 3.98 -3.32
CA PRO A 787 -6.84 3.46 -4.39
C PRO A 787 -7.04 4.55 -5.45
N TYR A 788 -6.94 4.19 -6.72
CA TYR A 788 -7.18 5.11 -7.83
C TYR A 788 -8.66 5.50 -7.87
N THR A 789 -9.04 6.63 -7.28
CA THR A 789 -10.26 7.34 -7.65
C THR A 789 -9.90 8.21 -8.84
N GLN A 790 -10.42 7.87 -10.03
CA GLN A 790 -10.43 8.79 -11.17
C GLN A 790 -11.05 10.11 -10.71
N GLN A 791 -10.24 11.18 -10.71
CA GLN A 791 -10.74 12.50 -11.08
C GLN A 791 -10.41 12.71 -12.54
#